data_AF-A0A1S1MPB6-F1
#
_entry.id   AF-A0A1S1MPB6-F1
#
_cell.length_a   1.000
_cell.length_b   1.000
_cell.length_c   1.000
_cell.angle_alpha   90.00
_cell.angle_beta   90.00
_cell.angle_gamma   90.00
#
_symmetry.space_group_name_H-M   'P 1'
#
loop_
_entity.id
_entity.type
_entity.pdbx_description
1 polymer ?
#
loop_
_entity_poly.entity_id
_entity_poly.type
_entity_poly.pdbx_seq_one_letter_code
_entity_poly.pdbx_strand_id
1 'polypeptide(L)'
;MLTLSERECIALIKKGECFDAEVESGAFIVKIDEYSPVICAAIHNGHNLRSDLEKSFLLTKEERFFEEDPYTDELISSFPIQLIGNDSRFEYDLNRAKTLSTYFKTAWNKQVWKKPLSTTQRAKSHRKHQAFYNVLEAIIAEVEHRFRNAIVFDIHSYNYKRIERDTPTFNIGSGQIDVERWGKVSEYFEKQLNKISLPNLDVRAATDEVFQGRGYLISHVNAHFDNTLVLPTEVKKVFMDETTGEVYPLVLEELKAGFKNAISDTAAYFVRRYGKRKTTKKADVLSSSISPDVLKIDKALYSLCKNVETLNYINPVNIATERSRFLNKSSDVCPSFTYKQLNINPYKFREHLYQLPVDEIMDADIQQLYRHVIDNLANKIDLLSTIGSDNFLYNSLKYYGAPQKADVENAKFILHLNNSELEQHQAVHNADEAVEYFKQMAQQWGLVCRIEKSSKTVAKAMVNSEKSLLMVNKDAKFTAPELHAYAYHELGIHMLTTLIAKKLPLKIFALGLAGNTHTQEGVAIYSEYCSGSLTIGRLKTLALRVLAVQYMLEHGDFVKTFHKLVEDHGASRESAFTLTTRVYRGGGFTKDHLYLKGFRDVLHLAKHTSLDNLLMGKAGLLDLSVISEIVERGMLPKPTPLFDLTYRPSGNPVLDFVIGSIK
;
A
#
# COMPACT_ATOMS: atom_id res chain seq x y z
N MET A 1 -5.20 -18.74 -16.74
CA MET A 1 -5.93 -19.90 -16.21
C MET A 1 -5.91 -21.05 -17.20
N LEU A 2 -5.53 -22.25 -16.75
CA LEU A 2 -5.59 -23.51 -17.49
C LEU A 2 -6.99 -24.13 -17.38
N THR A 3 -7.28 -25.13 -18.22
CA THR A 3 -8.46 -26.00 -18.06
C THR A 3 -7.98 -27.43 -17.89
N LEU A 4 -8.29 -28.05 -16.75
CA LEU A 4 -7.78 -29.37 -16.37
C LEU A 4 -8.91 -30.33 -16.04
N SER A 5 -8.71 -31.61 -16.33
CA SER A 5 -9.48 -32.69 -15.69
C SER A 5 -9.05 -32.89 -14.23
N GLU A 6 -9.89 -33.55 -13.43
CA GLU A 6 -9.55 -33.97 -12.07
C GLU A 6 -8.18 -34.68 -12.01
N ARG A 7 -7.92 -35.61 -12.95
CA ARG A 7 -6.69 -36.40 -12.99
C ARG A 7 -5.45 -35.57 -13.27
N GLU A 8 -5.54 -34.62 -14.20
CA GLU A 8 -4.43 -33.73 -14.55
C GLU A 8 -4.13 -32.78 -13.40
N CYS A 9 -5.16 -32.21 -12.77
CA CYS A 9 -5.02 -31.36 -11.58
C CYS A 9 -4.30 -32.11 -10.45
N ILE A 10 -4.76 -33.32 -10.09
CA ILE A 10 -4.11 -34.14 -9.06
C ILE A 10 -2.66 -34.51 -9.45
N ALA A 11 -2.39 -34.73 -10.74
CA ALA A 11 -1.04 -35.02 -11.19
C ALA A 11 -0.08 -33.83 -11.01
N LEU A 12 -0.53 -32.60 -11.26
CA LEU A 12 0.27 -31.39 -10.98
C LEU A 12 0.51 -31.21 -9.47
N ILE A 13 -0.52 -31.43 -8.65
CA ILE A 13 -0.41 -31.35 -7.18
C ILE A 13 0.62 -32.34 -6.65
N LYS A 14 0.56 -33.60 -7.08
CA LYS A 14 1.52 -34.64 -6.66
C LYS A 14 2.95 -34.39 -7.12
N LYS A 15 3.15 -33.60 -8.17
CA LYS A 15 4.48 -33.15 -8.61
C LYS A 15 4.95 -31.91 -7.85
N GLY A 16 4.07 -31.27 -7.08
CA GLY A 16 4.38 -30.01 -6.41
C GLY A 16 4.45 -28.82 -7.34
N GLU A 17 3.81 -28.89 -8.51
CA GLU A 17 3.79 -27.79 -9.48
C GLU A 17 2.77 -26.71 -9.04
N CYS A 18 3.10 -25.45 -9.32
CA CYS A 18 2.23 -24.30 -9.10
C CYS A 18 1.42 -24.03 -10.37
N PHE A 19 0.12 -23.77 -10.23
CA PHE A 19 -0.79 -23.57 -11.36
C PHE A 19 -2.05 -22.81 -10.94
N ASP A 20 -2.77 -22.31 -11.94
CA ASP A 20 -4.08 -21.68 -11.80
C ASP A 20 -5.00 -22.26 -12.87
N ALA A 21 -6.05 -22.98 -12.46
CA ALA A 21 -6.87 -23.78 -13.35
C ALA A 21 -8.35 -23.85 -12.97
N GLU A 22 -9.20 -23.85 -13.99
CA GLU A 22 -10.55 -24.38 -13.93
C GLU A 22 -10.52 -25.91 -14.04
N VAL A 23 -11.26 -26.59 -13.17
CA VAL A 23 -11.29 -28.06 -13.09
C VAL A 23 -12.68 -28.60 -13.41
N GLU A 24 -12.74 -29.75 -14.09
CA GLU A 24 -13.99 -30.45 -14.44
C GLU A 24 -15.00 -29.58 -15.21
N SER A 25 -14.53 -28.99 -16.33
CA SER A 25 -15.32 -28.06 -17.16
C SER A 25 -15.79 -26.81 -16.40
N GLY A 26 -14.92 -26.24 -15.56
CA GLY A 26 -15.20 -25.00 -14.84
C GLY A 26 -16.09 -25.16 -13.62
N ALA A 27 -16.22 -26.38 -13.08
CA ALA A 27 -17.03 -26.67 -11.89
C ALA A 27 -16.46 -26.00 -10.62
N PHE A 28 -15.14 -25.89 -10.54
CA PHE A 28 -14.42 -25.21 -9.47
C PHE A 28 -13.05 -24.74 -9.98
N ILE A 29 -12.46 -23.77 -9.30
CA ILE A 29 -11.10 -23.26 -9.53
C ILE A 29 -10.16 -23.82 -8.48
N VAL A 30 -8.95 -24.17 -8.91
CA VAL A 30 -7.82 -24.49 -8.05
C VAL A 30 -6.66 -23.59 -8.43
N LYS A 31 -6.18 -22.85 -7.44
CA LYS A 31 -5.01 -21.99 -7.58
C LYS A 31 -3.97 -22.36 -6.55
N ILE A 32 -2.74 -22.54 -7.00
CA ILE A 32 -1.54 -22.80 -6.20
C ILE A 32 -0.42 -21.92 -6.74
N ASP A 33 -0.22 -20.73 -6.15
CA ASP A 33 0.90 -19.83 -6.47
C ASP A 33 2.18 -20.25 -5.75
N GLU A 34 2.03 -20.84 -4.56
CA GLU A 34 3.11 -21.34 -3.72
C GLU A 34 2.54 -22.37 -2.73
N TYR A 35 3.28 -23.44 -2.44
CA TYR A 35 2.84 -24.38 -1.39
C TYR A 35 3.09 -23.76 -0.02
N SER A 36 2.01 -23.65 0.76
CA SER A 36 1.96 -23.07 2.10
C SER A 36 1.17 -24.01 3.02
N PRO A 37 1.36 -23.99 4.36
CA PRO A 37 0.51 -24.72 5.29
C PRO A 37 -0.96 -24.23 5.33
N VAL A 38 -1.31 -23.20 4.56
CA VAL A 38 -2.63 -22.56 4.54
C VAL A 38 -3.36 -22.88 3.25
N ILE A 39 -4.60 -23.34 3.37
CA ILE A 39 -5.52 -23.60 2.28
C ILE A 39 -6.78 -22.77 2.54
N CYS A 40 -7.27 -22.04 1.54
CA CYS A 40 -8.51 -21.29 1.67
C CYS A 40 -9.56 -21.83 0.68
N ALA A 41 -10.79 -22.01 1.16
CA ALA A 41 -11.90 -22.52 0.37
C ALA A 41 -13.10 -21.59 0.42
N ALA A 42 -13.74 -21.39 -0.73
CA ALA A 42 -14.98 -20.63 -0.91
C ALA A 42 -15.96 -21.50 -1.71
N ILE A 43 -16.53 -22.51 -1.04
CA ILE A 43 -17.22 -23.63 -1.71
C ILE A 43 -18.62 -23.30 -2.21
N HIS A 44 -19.20 -22.18 -1.77
CA HIS A 44 -20.53 -21.70 -2.14
C HIS A 44 -20.53 -20.40 -2.93
N ASN A 45 -19.36 -19.96 -3.41
CA ASN A 45 -19.18 -18.74 -4.18
C ASN A 45 -20.01 -18.71 -5.47
N GLY A 46 -20.07 -19.85 -6.14
CA GLY A 46 -20.48 -19.96 -7.52
C GLY A 46 -21.99 -19.92 -7.80
N HIS A 47 -22.31 -19.46 -9.01
CA HIS A 47 -23.68 -19.38 -9.51
C HIS A 47 -23.88 -20.13 -10.85
N ASN A 48 -22.89 -20.89 -11.31
CA ASN A 48 -23.02 -21.61 -12.57
C ASN A 48 -24.06 -22.72 -12.42
N LEU A 49 -24.89 -22.89 -13.43
CA LEU A 49 -25.85 -23.97 -13.51
C LEU A 49 -25.68 -24.61 -14.88
N ARG A 50 -25.60 -25.95 -14.94
CA ARG A 50 -25.48 -26.60 -16.25
C ARG A 50 -26.72 -26.33 -17.11
N SER A 51 -26.50 -26.13 -18.41
CA SER A 51 -27.56 -25.90 -19.39
C SER A 51 -28.62 -27.02 -19.44
N ASP A 52 -28.28 -28.25 -19.06
CA ASP A 52 -29.22 -29.37 -18.96
C ASP A 52 -30.20 -29.26 -17.77
N LEU A 53 -29.95 -28.34 -16.84
CA LEU A 53 -30.73 -28.12 -15.62
C LEU A 53 -31.58 -26.84 -15.67
N GLU A 54 -31.15 -25.83 -16.42
CA GLU A 54 -31.79 -24.50 -16.51
C GLU A 54 -33.31 -24.59 -16.74
N LYS A 55 -33.77 -25.42 -17.69
CA LYS A 55 -35.20 -25.54 -18.03
C LYS A 55 -36.07 -26.11 -16.89
N SER A 56 -35.45 -26.76 -15.91
CA SER A 56 -36.15 -27.37 -14.77
C SER A 56 -35.92 -26.61 -13.46
N PHE A 57 -35.01 -25.65 -13.44
CA PHE A 57 -34.69 -24.84 -12.27
C PHE A 57 -35.68 -23.68 -12.16
N LEU A 58 -36.20 -23.45 -10.96
CA LEU A 58 -37.31 -22.51 -10.74
C LEU A 58 -36.91 -21.21 -10.06
N LEU A 59 -35.74 -21.15 -9.40
CA LEU A 59 -35.35 -19.98 -8.64
C LEU A 59 -34.77 -18.89 -9.55
N THR A 60 -35.13 -17.63 -9.29
CA THR A 60 -34.50 -16.47 -9.93
C THR A 60 -33.08 -16.27 -9.41
N LYS A 61 -32.30 -15.38 -10.05
CA LYS A 61 -30.95 -15.03 -9.60
C LYS A 61 -30.94 -14.52 -8.15
N GLU A 62 -31.87 -13.61 -7.84
CA GLU A 62 -32.00 -12.96 -6.53
C GLU A 62 -32.42 -13.97 -5.46
N GLU A 63 -33.31 -14.91 -5.80
CA GLU A 63 -33.74 -15.95 -4.88
C GLU A 63 -32.59 -16.88 -4.49
N ARG A 64 -31.64 -17.11 -5.39
CA ARG A 64 -30.51 -18.01 -5.13
C ARG A 64 -29.51 -17.44 -4.12
N PHE A 65 -29.37 -16.11 -4.05
CA PHE A 65 -28.50 -15.43 -3.07
C PHE A 65 -28.86 -15.73 -1.63
N PHE A 66 -29.99 -16.37 -1.39
CA PHE A 66 -30.39 -16.80 -0.05
C PHE A 66 -29.59 -18.00 0.48
N GLU A 67 -29.17 -18.94 -0.38
CA GLU A 67 -28.19 -19.97 0.01
C GLU A 67 -26.79 -19.74 -0.59
N GLU A 68 -26.64 -19.03 -1.72
CA GLU A 68 -25.33 -18.83 -2.36
C GLU A 68 -24.51 -17.71 -1.70
N ASP A 69 -23.19 -17.83 -1.77
CA ASP A 69 -22.23 -17.02 -1.02
C ASP A 69 -21.32 -16.19 -1.93
N PRO A 70 -21.88 -15.29 -2.77
CA PRO A 70 -21.10 -14.51 -3.73
C PRO A 70 -20.01 -13.70 -3.04
N TYR A 71 -18.89 -13.48 -3.74
CA TYR A 71 -17.74 -12.69 -3.31
C TYR A 71 -16.96 -13.30 -2.13
N THR A 72 -17.20 -14.56 -1.78
CA THR A 72 -16.36 -15.27 -0.79
C THR A 72 -14.98 -15.64 -1.34
N ASP A 73 -14.87 -15.76 -2.66
CA ASP A 73 -13.59 -15.88 -3.38
C ASP A 73 -12.70 -14.64 -3.22
N GLU A 74 -13.28 -13.44 -3.29
CA GLU A 74 -12.59 -12.18 -3.09
C GLU A 74 -11.91 -12.11 -1.71
N LEU A 75 -12.53 -12.69 -0.67
CA LEU A 75 -11.99 -12.70 0.70
C LEU A 75 -10.75 -13.59 0.85
N ILE A 76 -10.57 -14.56 -0.04
CA ILE A 76 -9.44 -15.51 -0.02
C ILE A 76 -8.43 -15.26 -1.15
N SER A 77 -8.69 -14.28 -2.02
CA SER A 77 -7.92 -13.94 -3.22
C SER A 77 -6.42 -13.72 -3.00
N SER A 78 -6.02 -13.26 -1.80
CA SER A 78 -4.61 -12.99 -1.44
C SER A 78 -3.81 -14.24 -1.04
N PHE A 79 -4.45 -15.40 -0.88
CA PHE A 79 -3.79 -16.62 -0.39
C PHE A 79 -3.24 -17.49 -1.52
N PRO A 80 -2.11 -18.17 -1.30
CA PRO A 80 -1.44 -18.88 -2.37
C PRO A 80 -2.16 -20.18 -2.78
N ILE A 81 -2.93 -20.81 -1.90
CA ILE A 81 -3.74 -22.00 -2.20
C ILE A 81 -5.22 -21.67 -2.04
N GLN A 82 -5.97 -21.72 -3.14
CA GLN A 82 -7.40 -21.39 -3.20
C GLN A 82 -8.20 -22.52 -3.85
N LEU A 83 -9.34 -22.88 -3.25
CA LEU A 83 -10.36 -23.74 -3.84
C LEU A 83 -11.71 -23.02 -3.89
N ILE A 84 -12.21 -22.73 -5.09
CA ILE A 84 -13.42 -21.92 -5.26
C ILE A 84 -14.47 -22.74 -6.01
N GLY A 85 -15.64 -22.93 -5.43
CA GLY A 85 -16.76 -23.58 -6.11
C GLY A 85 -17.41 -22.61 -7.09
N ASN A 86 -17.50 -22.96 -8.37
CA ASN A 86 -18.11 -22.11 -9.41
C ASN A 86 -19.56 -22.50 -9.72
N ASP A 87 -19.92 -23.75 -9.50
CA ASP A 87 -21.28 -24.23 -9.66
C ASP A 87 -22.14 -23.85 -8.44
N SER A 88 -23.42 -23.60 -8.73
CA SER A 88 -24.45 -23.36 -7.73
C SER A 88 -24.56 -24.53 -6.75
N ARG A 89 -24.58 -24.22 -5.46
CA ARG A 89 -24.87 -25.23 -4.43
C ARG A 89 -26.24 -25.91 -4.59
N PHE A 90 -27.19 -25.30 -5.32
CA PHE A 90 -28.46 -25.96 -5.64
C PHE A 90 -28.29 -27.13 -6.60
N GLU A 91 -27.27 -27.12 -7.45
CA GLU A 91 -26.95 -28.24 -8.34
C GLU A 91 -26.38 -29.43 -7.56
N TYR A 92 -25.37 -29.15 -6.73
CA TYR A 92 -24.84 -30.05 -5.71
C TYR A 92 -24.18 -29.22 -4.61
N ASP A 93 -24.56 -29.49 -3.37
CA ASP A 93 -23.99 -28.81 -2.22
C ASP A 93 -22.66 -29.46 -1.83
N LEU A 94 -21.54 -28.73 -2.04
CA LEU A 94 -20.21 -29.18 -1.60
C LEU A 94 -20.13 -29.31 -0.07
N ASN A 95 -20.94 -28.59 0.69
CA ASN A 95 -20.98 -28.67 2.16
C ASN A 95 -21.96 -29.75 2.69
N ARG A 96 -22.37 -30.69 1.82
CA ARG A 96 -23.12 -31.91 2.17
C ARG A 96 -22.41 -33.16 1.66
N ALA A 97 -22.60 -34.28 2.36
CA ALA A 97 -22.11 -35.58 1.91
C ALA A 97 -22.68 -35.93 0.53
N LYS A 98 -21.92 -36.65 -0.31
CA LYS A 98 -22.27 -36.92 -1.72
C LYS A 98 -23.69 -37.46 -1.92
N THR A 99 -24.17 -38.33 -1.03
CA THR A 99 -25.52 -38.91 -1.11
C THR A 99 -26.65 -37.90 -0.84
N LEU A 100 -26.32 -36.79 -0.18
CA LEU A 100 -27.21 -35.70 0.18
C LEU A 100 -26.89 -34.41 -0.60
N SER A 101 -25.88 -34.37 -1.47
CA SER A 101 -25.46 -33.11 -2.12
C SER A 101 -26.51 -32.58 -3.09
N THR A 102 -27.32 -33.45 -3.70
CA THR A 102 -28.43 -33.04 -4.60
C THR A 102 -29.80 -33.03 -3.90
N TYR A 103 -29.85 -32.75 -2.60
CA TYR A 103 -31.08 -32.90 -1.82
C TYR A 103 -32.13 -31.80 -2.07
N PHE A 104 -31.73 -30.63 -2.56
CA PHE A 104 -32.58 -29.46 -2.67
C PHE A 104 -33.84 -29.75 -3.49
N LYS A 105 -34.95 -30.01 -2.81
CA LYS A 105 -36.31 -30.08 -3.40
C LYS A 105 -37.04 -28.77 -3.17
N THR A 106 -36.91 -28.25 -1.96
CA THR A 106 -37.42 -26.95 -1.52
C THR A 106 -36.32 -26.18 -0.80
N ALA A 107 -36.37 -24.86 -0.89
CA ALA A 107 -35.51 -23.94 -0.14
C ALA A 107 -36.40 -22.78 0.34
N TRP A 108 -36.38 -22.44 1.64
CA TRP A 108 -37.24 -21.41 2.26
C TRP A 108 -38.72 -21.42 1.80
N ASN A 109 -39.33 -22.61 1.74
CA ASN A 109 -40.70 -22.84 1.25
C ASN A 109 -40.95 -22.57 -0.24
N LYS A 110 -39.90 -22.34 -1.05
CA LYS A 110 -39.97 -22.32 -2.51
C LYS A 110 -39.53 -23.64 -3.10
N GLN A 111 -40.16 -24.03 -4.19
CA GLN A 111 -39.78 -25.21 -4.97
C GLN A 111 -38.54 -24.89 -5.82
N VAL A 112 -37.50 -25.70 -5.73
CA VAL A 112 -36.24 -25.48 -6.47
C VAL A 112 -36.33 -26.03 -7.89
N TRP A 113 -36.96 -27.20 -8.04
CA TRP A 113 -37.02 -27.92 -9.31
C TRP A 113 -38.45 -28.20 -9.75
N LYS A 114 -38.78 -27.91 -11.02
CA LYS A 114 -40.05 -28.29 -11.65
C LYS A 114 -40.25 -29.80 -11.68
N LYS A 115 -39.16 -30.54 -11.93
CA LYS A 115 -39.10 -32.00 -11.88
C LYS A 115 -37.84 -32.41 -11.13
N PRO A 116 -37.87 -33.46 -10.30
CA PRO A 116 -36.66 -33.98 -9.66
C PRO A 116 -35.57 -34.31 -10.69
N LEU A 117 -34.31 -34.13 -10.30
CA LEU A 117 -33.16 -34.53 -11.11
C LEU A 117 -33.26 -36.02 -11.49
N SER A 118 -33.08 -36.31 -12.77
CA SER A 118 -32.96 -37.68 -13.28
C SER A 118 -31.70 -38.38 -12.75
N THR A 119 -31.65 -39.70 -12.86
CA THR A 119 -30.50 -40.50 -12.42
C THR A 119 -29.20 -40.08 -13.11
N THR A 120 -29.26 -39.73 -14.41
CA THR A 120 -28.10 -39.27 -15.18
C THR A 120 -27.64 -37.87 -14.74
N GLN A 121 -28.58 -36.93 -14.54
CA GLN A 121 -28.28 -35.59 -14.04
C GLN A 121 -27.63 -35.65 -12.66
N ARG A 122 -28.20 -36.46 -11.75
CA ARG A 122 -27.67 -36.66 -10.40
C ARG A 122 -26.29 -37.29 -10.41
N ALA A 123 -26.08 -38.32 -11.23
CA ALA A 123 -24.77 -38.97 -11.37
C ALA A 123 -23.70 -37.98 -11.85
N LYS A 124 -24.04 -37.06 -12.77
CA LYS A 124 -23.12 -36.01 -13.23
C LYS A 124 -22.75 -35.04 -12.09
N SER A 125 -23.72 -34.58 -11.32
CA SER A 125 -23.48 -33.71 -10.15
C SER A 125 -22.66 -34.41 -9.06
N HIS A 126 -22.93 -35.70 -8.79
CA HIS A 126 -22.13 -36.50 -7.85
C HIS A 126 -20.67 -36.69 -8.30
N ARG A 127 -20.41 -36.78 -9.61
CA ARG A 127 -19.02 -36.85 -10.12
C ARG A 127 -18.26 -35.55 -9.88
N LYS A 128 -18.88 -34.40 -10.16
CA LYS A 128 -18.28 -33.09 -9.87
C LYS A 128 -18.00 -32.90 -8.37
N HIS A 129 -18.96 -33.26 -7.52
CA HIS A 129 -18.78 -33.28 -6.06
C HIS A 129 -17.60 -34.15 -5.63
N GLN A 130 -17.51 -35.39 -6.14
CA GLN A 130 -16.40 -36.28 -5.82
C GLN A 130 -15.06 -35.75 -6.33
N ALA A 131 -15.00 -35.17 -7.54
CA ALA A 131 -13.79 -34.61 -8.10
C ALA A 131 -13.24 -33.46 -7.25
N PHE A 132 -14.11 -32.58 -6.73
CA PHE A 132 -13.71 -31.52 -5.79
C PHE A 132 -13.01 -32.11 -4.56
N TYR A 133 -13.62 -33.11 -3.91
CA TYR A 133 -13.07 -33.71 -2.71
C TYR A 133 -11.78 -34.50 -2.97
N ASN A 134 -11.67 -35.21 -4.10
CA ASN A 134 -10.44 -35.89 -4.50
C ASN A 134 -9.27 -34.90 -4.70
N VAL A 135 -9.56 -33.71 -5.24
CA VAL A 135 -8.56 -32.64 -5.39
C VAL A 135 -8.21 -32.02 -4.04
N LEU A 136 -9.20 -31.73 -3.18
CA LEU A 136 -8.98 -31.24 -1.81
C LEU A 136 -8.08 -32.20 -1.01
N GLU A 137 -8.37 -33.50 -1.05
CA GLU A 137 -7.54 -34.54 -0.41
C GLU A 137 -6.10 -34.52 -0.95
N ALA A 138 -5.91 -34.40 -2.27
CA ALA A 138 -4.58 -34.35 -2.87
C ALA A 138 -3.78 -33.11 -2.41
N ILE A 139 -4.43 -31.95 -2.29
CA ILE A 139 -3.81 -30.71 -1.81
C ILE A 139 -3.41 -30.86 -0.34
N ILE A 140 -4.34 -31.30 0.52
CA ILE A 140 -4.06 -31.46 1.95
C ILE A 140 -2.93 -32.47 2.17
N ALA A 141 -2.95 -33.61 1.46
CA ALA A 141 -1.90 -34.61 1.55
C ALA A 141 -0.51 -34.04 1.18
N GLU A 142 -0.42 -33.25 0.12
CA GLU A 142 0.84 -32.62 -0.29
C GLU A 142 1.29 -31.54 0.70
N VAL A 143 0.35 -30.78 1.27
CA VAL A 143 0.64 -29.77 2.30
C VAL A 143 1.11 -30.43 3.60
N GLU A 144 0.43 -31.47 4.09
CA GLU A 144 0.88 -32.23 5.26
C GLU A 144 2.24 -32.90 5.02
N HIS A 145 2.48 -33.44 3.83
CA HIS A 145 3.78 -34.00 3.47
C HIS A 145 4.92 -32.98 3.61
N ARG A 146 4.70 -31.73 3.15
CA ARG A 146 5.70 -30.65 3.22
C ARG A 146 5.84 -30.02 4.61
N PHE A 147 4.72 -29.75 5.27
CA PHE A 147 4.63 -28.88 6.45
C PHE A 147 4.24 -29.60 7.75
N ARG A 148 3.92 -30.90 7.68
CA ARG A 148 3.38 -31.78 8.73
C ARG A 148 1.98 -31.49 9.21
N ASN A 149 1.56 -30.23 9.20
CA ASN A 149 0.20 -29.84 9.55
C ASN A 149 -0.31 -28.84 8.51
N ALA A 150 -1.62 -28.86 8.29
CA ALA A 150 -2.30 -27.91 7.41
C ALA A 150 -3.42 -27.20 8.18
N ILE A 151 -3.74 -25.99 7.73
CA ILE A 151 -4.93 -25.25 8.18
C ILE A 151 -5.77 -24.87 6.97
N VAL A 152 -7.05 -25.20 7.02
CA VAL A 152 -8.05 -24.89 6.00
C VAL A 152 -9.00 -23.83 6.55
N PHE A 153 -9.13 -22.72 5.85
CA PHE A 153 -10.16 -21.72 6.13
C PHE A 153 -11.32 -21.95 5.15
N ASP A 154 -12.47 -22.38 5.69
CA ASP A 154 -13.68 -22.66 4.92
C ASP A 154 -14.62 -21.46 5.05
N ILE A 155 -14.60 -20.59 4.03
CA ILE A 155 -15.22 -19.27 4.07
C ILE A 155 -16.58 -19.31 3.39
N HIS A 156 -17.56 -18.83 4.14
CA HIS A 156 -18.97 -18.75 3.78
C HIS A 156 -19.52 -17.35 4.06
N SER A 157 -20.75 -17.11 3.63
CA SER A 157 -21.48 -15.89 3.99
C SER A 157 -22.94 -16.17 4.29
N TYR A 158 -23.60 -15.30 5.03
CA TYR A 158 -25.00 -15.54 5.38
C TYR A 158 -25.88 -14.29 5.37
N ASN A 159 -27.15 -14.55 5.08
CA ASN A 159 -28.22 -13.54 5.10
C ASN A 159 -28.70 -13.32 6.54
N TYR A 160 -28.68 -12.07 6.98
CA TYR A 160 -28.97 -11.67 8.35
C TYR A 160 -30.23 -10.81 8.49
N LYS A 161 -30.76 -10.17 7.42
CA LYS A 161 -31.91 -9.23 7.54
C LYS A 161 -33.17 -9.89 8.11
N ARG A 162 -33.29 -11.22 7.97
CA ARG A 162 -34.40 -12.04 8.49
C ARG A 162 -34.21 -12.53 9.93
N ILE A 163 -33.05 -12.30 10.53
CA ILE A 163 -32.76 -12.74 11.90
C ILE A 163 -33.11 -11.57 12.83
N GLU A 164 -34.15 -11.74 13.65
CA GLU A 164 -34.67 -10.65 14.51
C GLU A 164 -33.70 -10.21 15.62
N ARG A 165 -32.78 -11.09 16.02
CA ARG A 165 -31.75 -10.79 17.02
C ARG A 165 -30.49 -10.23 16.38
N ASP A 166 -29.70 -9.50 17.16
CA ASP A 166 -28.34 -9.13 16.74
C ASP A 166 -27.51 -10.39 16.43
N THR A 167 -26.70 -10.30 15.37
CA THR A 167 -25.83 -11.38 14.92
C THR A 167 -24.44 -10.83 14.63
N PRO A 168 -23.39 -11.61 14.94
CA PRO A 168 -22.02 -11.16 14.77
C PRO A 168 -21.71 -10.90 13.30
N THR A 169 -20.76 -10.02 13.00
CA THR A 169 -20.26 -9.85 11.64
C THR A 169 -19.57 -11.12 11.14
N PHE A 170 -18.89 -11.82 12.05
CA PHE A 170 -18.21 -13.09 11.76
C PHE A 170 -18.62 -14.17 12.75
N ASN A 171 -19.00 -15.35 12.25
CA ASN A 171 -19.29 -16.50 13.09
C ASN A 171 -18.29 -17.62 12.77
N ILE A 172 -17.53 -18.07 13.77
CA ILE A 172 -16.70 -19.27 13.67
C ILE A 172 -17.50 -20.47 14.17
N GLY A 173 -17.53 -21.55 13.39
CA GLY A 173 -18.19 -22.79 13.78
C GLY A 173 -17.22 -23.78 14.41
N SER A 174 -17.40 -24.12 15.69
CA SER A 174 -16.48 -24.98 16.45
C SER A 174 -16.97 -26.41 16.67
N GLY A 175 -18.22 -26.72 16.31
CA GLY A 175 -18.89 -27.97 16.68
C GLY A 175 -18.27 -29.26 16.13
N GLN A 176 -17.35 -29.19 15.17
CA GLN A 176 -16.57 -30.33 14.66
C GLN A 176 -15.05 -30.13 14.81
N ILE A 177 -14.62 -29.09 15.52
CA ILE A 177 -13.21 -28.87 15.82
C ILE A 177 -12.85 -29.70 17.06
N ASP A 178 -11.71 -30.41 17.02
CA ASP A 178 -11.08 -30.92 18.24
C ASP A 178 -10.61 -29.73 19.08
N VAL A 179 -11.48 -29.26 19.98
CA VAL A 179 -11.25 -28.06 20.79
C VAL A 179 -10.11 -28.23 21.80
N GLU A 180 -9.84 -29.47 22.24
CA GLU A 180 -8.71 -29.75 23.14
C GLU A 180 -7.38 -29.48 22.41
N ARG A 181 -7.29 -29.92 21.16
CA ARG A 181 -6.10 -29.73 20.34
C ARG A 181 -6.01 -28.34 19.74
N TRP A 182 -7.10 -27.81 19.18
CA TRP A 182 -7.09 -26.66 18.27
C TRP A 182 -7.80 -25.41 18.81
N GLY A 183 -8.49 -25.48 19.95
CA GLY A 183 -9.32 -24.38 20.48
C GLY A 183 -8.60 -23.04 20.57
N LYS A 184 -7.33 -23.04 20.98
CA LYS A 184 -6.49 -21.81 21.05
C LYS A 184 -6.29 -21.13 19.70
N VAL A 185 -6.30 -21.88 18.59
CA VAL A 185 -6.21 -21.31 17.24
C VAL A 185 -7.53 -20.64 16.85
N SER A 186 -8.66 -21.28 17.16
CA SER A 186 -10.00 -20.71 16.96
C SER A 186 -10.19 -19.42 17.76
N GLU A 187 -9.84 -19.42 19.05
CA GLU A 187 -9.86 -18.23 19.91
C GLU A 187 -8.96 -17.11 19.37
N TYR A 188 -7.77 -17.46 18.88
CA TYR A 188 -6.86 -16.49 18.28
C TYR A 188 -7.45 -15.89 17.00
N PHE A 189 -8.11 -16.70 16.18
CA PHE A 189 -8.76 -16.25 14.96
C PHE A 189 -9.93 -15.31 15.25
N GLU A 190 -10.80 -15.66 16.20
CA GLU A 190 -11.89 -14.79 16.67
C GLU A 190 -11.34 -13.43 17.14
N LYS A 191 -10.22 -13.44 17.87
CA LYS A 191 -9.54 -12.22 18.30
C LYS A 191 -9.03 -11.39 17.12
N GLN A 192 -8.51 -12.02 16.05
CA GLN A 192 -8.07 -11.26 14.88
C GLN A 192 -9.25 -10.68 14.10
N LEU A 193 -10.34 -11.44 13.93
CA LEU A 193 -11.55 -10.97 13.27
C LEU A 193 -12.16 -9.77 13.98
N ASN A 194 -12.12 -9.74 15.32
CA ASN A 194 -12.56 -8.58 16.12
C ASN A 194 -11.66 -7.33 15.98
N LYS A 195 -10.51 -7.40 15.29
CA LYS A 195 -9.69 -6.22 14.97
C LYS A 195 -10.05 -5.59 13.63
N ILE A 196 -10.85 -6.26 12.82
CA ILE A 196 -11.28 -5.74 11.52
C ILE A 196 -12.17 -4.53 11.76
N SER A 197 -11.92 -3.44 11.03
CA SER A 197 -12.77 -2.26 11.01
C SER A 197 -13.38 -2.15 9.63
N LEU A 198 -14.70 -1.88 9.57
CA LEU A 198 -15.43 -1.71 8.33
C LEU A 198 -16.02 -0.29 8.27
N PRO A 199 -16.13 0.31 7.07
CA PRO A 199 -16.65 1.67 6.94
C PRO A 199 -18.07 1.81 7.49
N ASN A 200 -18.24 2.65 8.51
CA ASN A 200 -19.53 2.97 9.13
C ASN A 200 -20.30 1.75 9.68
N LEU A 201 -19.61 0.69 10.09
CA LEU A 201 -20.21 -0.55 10.59
C LEU A 201 -19.54 -1.02 11.87
N ASP A 202 -20.35 -1.50 12.82
CA ASP A 202 -19.84 -2.20 13.99
C ASP A 202 -19.42 -3.62 13.62
N VAL A 203 -18.25 -4.03 14.11
CA VAL A 203 -17.69 -5.36 13.85
C VAL A 203 -17.67 -6.18 15.13
N ARG A 204 -18.19 -7.41 15.05
CA ARG A 204 -18.15 -8.39 16.12
C ARG A 204 -17.88 -9.78 15.55
N ALA A 205 -16.90 -10.50 16.09
CA ALA A 205 -16.73 -11.93 15.84
C ALA A 205 -17.18 -12.73 17.06
N ALA A 206 -17.81 -13.88 16.82
CA ALA A 206 -18.21 -14.81 17.87
C ALA A 206 -18.14 -16.26 17.38
N THR A 207 -18.12 -17.21 18.32
CA THR A 207 -18.13 -18.64 18.05
C THR A 207 -19.51 -19.24 18.32
N ASP A 208 -20.03 -20.04 17.39
CA ASP A 208 -21.27 -20.84 17.51
C ASP A 208 -22.59 -20.08 17.83
N GLU A 209 -22.64 -18.76 17.64
CA GLU A 209 -23.86 -17.98 17.91
C GLU A 209 -24.96 -18.20 16.86
N VAL A 210 -24.58 -18.28 15.58
CA VAL A 210 -25.50 -18.47 14.45
C VAL A 210 -25.29 -19.84 13.81
N PHE A 211 -24.04 -20.22 13.55
CA PHE A 211 -23.69 -21.49 12.91
C PHE A 211 -22.67 -22.27 13.74
N GLN A 212 -22.87 -23.57 13.87
CA GLN A 212 -22.03 -24.44 14.71
C GLN A 212 -20.93 -25.18 13.93
N GLY A 213 -20.66 -24.81 12.68
CA GLY A 213 -19.60 -25.45 11.87
C GLY A 213 -19.80 -26.94 11.59
N ARG A 214 -21.05 -27.37 11.39
CA ARG A 214 -21.39 -28.79 11.11
C ARG A 214 -21.42 -29.13 9.61
N GLY A 215 -20.51 -28.51 8.87
CA GLY A 215 -20.38 -28.64 7.42
C GLY A 215 -19.74 -29.96 6.99
N TYR A 216 -20.02 -30.40 5.77
CA TYR A 216 -19.39 -31.61 5.24
C TYR A 216 -17.89 -31.46 5.03
N LEU A 217 -17.39 -30.27 4.65
CA LEU A 217 -15.97 -30.07 4.37
C LEU A 217 -15.10 -30.43 5.59
N ILE A 218 -15.37 -29.84 6.75
CA ILE A 218 -14.66 -30.18 8.01
C ILE A 218 -14.84 -31.65 8.38
N SER A 219 -16.06 -32.19 8.27
CA SER A 219 -16.32 -33.59 8.61
C SER A 219 -15.53 -34.56 7.72
N HIS A 220 -15.37 -34.23 6.43
CA HIS A 220 -14.64 -35.03 5.47
C HIS A 220 -13.14 -34.94 5.73
N VAL A 221 -12.61 -33.74 5.97
CA VAL A 221 -11.18 -33.56 6.29
C VAL A 221 -10.82 -34.29 7.59
N ASN A 222 -11.60 -34.14 8.66
CA ASN A 222 -11.36 -34.83 9.93
C ASN A 222 -11.39 -36.37 9.82
N ALA A 223 -12.11 -36.92 8.83
CA ALA A 223 -12.18 -38.36 8.62
C ALA A 223 -10.97 -38.93 7.87
N HIS A 224 -10.18 -38.09 7.19
CA HIS A 224 -9.06 -38.50 6.34
C HIS A 224 -7.70 -37.96 6.80
N PHE A 225 -7.67 -36.89 7.59
CA PHE A 225 -6.45 -36.18 7.97
C PHE A 225 -6.42 -35.84 9.47
N ASP A 226 -5.45 -36.42 10.18
CA ASP A 226 -5.26 -36.20 11.62
C ASP A 226 -4.51 -34.90 11.94
N ASN A 227 -3.83 -34.28 10.97
CA ASN A 227 -2.96 -33.11 11.19
C ASN A 227 -3.46 -31.84 10.48
N THR A 228 -4.73 -31.84 10.09
CA THR A 228 -5.37 -30.70 9.43
C THR A 228 -6.44 -30.09 10.33
N LEU A 229 -6.34 -28.79 10.58
CA LEU A 229 -7.39 -28.00 11.22
C LEU A 229 -8.25 -27.34 10.15
N VAL A 230 -9.57 -27.49 10.22
CA VAL A 230 -10.51 -26.71 9.41
C VAL A 230 -11.19 -25.66 10.31
N LEU A 231 -11.26 -24.41 9.84
CA LEU A 231 -11.98 -23.31 10.48
C LEU A 231 -13.17 -22.86 9.61
N PRO A 232 -14.37 -23.43 9.82
CA PRO A 232 -15.59 -22.94 9.18
C PRO A 232 -15.93 -21.53 9.67
N THR A 233 -16.04 -20.59 8.73
CA THR A 233 -16.18 -19.17 9.02
C THR A 233 -17.26 -18.55 8.15
N GLU A 234 -18.25 -17.95 8.80
CA GLU A 234 -19.42 -17.37 8.17
C GLU A 234 -19.35 -15.84 8.27
N VAL A 235 -19.45 -15.15 7.13
CA VAL A 235 -19.42 -13.69 7.05
C VAL A 235 -20.83 -13.15 6.84
N LYS A 236 -21.29 -12.31 7.75
CA LYS A 236 -22.53 -11.56 7.58
C LYS A 236 -22.45 -10.74 6.29
N LYS A 237 -23.45 -10.81 5.41
CA LYS A 237 -23.49 -10.07 4.13
C LYS A 237 -23.67 -8.55 4.33
N VAL A 238 -22.74 -7.91 5.03
CA VAL A 238 -22.65 -6.46 5.22
C VAL A 238 -21.96 -5.76 4.05
N PHE A 239 -21.28 -6.52 3.20
CA PHE A 239 -20.55 -6.03 2.02
C PHE A 239 -21.43 -5.98 0.75
N MET A 240 -22.71 -6.34 0.86
CA MET A 240 -23.67 -6.34 -0.23
C MET A 240 -25.11 -6.23 0.29
N ASP A 241 -26.04 -5.84 -0.56
CA ASP A 241 -27.46 -6.09 -0.30
C ASP A 241 -27.78 -7.57 -0.56
N GLU A 242 -28.05 -8.31 0.52
CA GLU A 242 -28.34 -9.75 0.47
C GLU A 242 -29.60 -10.14 -0.31
N THR A 243 -30.47 -9.18 -0.68
CA THR A 243 -31.68 -9.42 -1.48
C THR A 243 -31.41 -9.18 -2.96
N THR A 244 -30.73 -8.09 -3.31
CA THR A 244 -30.53 -7.69 -4.72
C THR A 244 -29.23 -8.22 -5.32
N GLY A 245 -28.24 -8.56 -4.49
CA GLY A 245 -26.90 -8.91 -4.94
C GLY A 245 -25.96 -7.72 -5.14
N GLU A 246 -26.42 -6.49 -4.90
CA GLU A 246 -25.64 -5.27 -5.13
C GLU A 246 -24.51 -5.15 -4.11
N VAL A 247 -23.27 -5.02 -4.59
CA VAL A 247 -22.08 -4.93 -3.72
C VAL A 247 -21.89 -3.51 -3.21
N TYR A 248 -21.34 -3.40 -2.00
CA TYR A 248 -20.79 -2.18 -1.43
C TYR A 248 -19.25 -2.24 -1.50
N PRO A 249 -18.60 -1.71 -2.56
CA PRO A 249 -17.19 -1.99 -2.84
C PRO A 249 -16.24 -1.54 -1.72
N LEU A 250 -16.50 -0.39 -1.10
CA LEU A 250 -15.68 0.11 0.01
C LEU A 250 -15.71 -0.82 1.23
N VAL A 251 -16.86 -1.45 1.51
CA VAL A 251 -16.97 -2.41 2.60
C VAL A 251 -16.28 -3.72 2.22
N LEU A 252 -16.45 -4.19 0.99
CA LEU A 252 -15.79 -5.40 0.50
C LEU A 252 -14.25 -5.24 0.51
N GLU A 253 -13.73 -4.08 0.13
CA GLU A 253 -12.28 -3.80 0.11
C GLU A 253 -11.64 -3.85 1.50
N GLU A 254 -12.23 -3.15 2.47
CA GLU A 254 -11.75 -3.20 3.87
C GLU A 254 -11.94 -4.61 4.47
N LEU A 255 -13.00 -5.31 4.07
CA LEU A 255 -13.23 -6.70 4.46
C LEU A 255 -12.14 -7.63 3.91
N LYS A 256 -11.75 -7.50 2.64
CA LYS A 256 -10.66 -8.27 2.01
C LYS A 256 -9.34 -8.03 2.74
N ALA A 257 -8.96 -6.78 2.98
CA ALA A 257 -7.73 -6.42 3.68
C ALA A 257 -7.74 -6.93 5.14
N GLY A 258 -8.88 -6.79 5.83
CA GLY A 258 -9.09 -7.32 7.18
C GLY A 258 -8.97 -8.85 7.25
N PHE A 259 -9.60 -9.56 6.31
CA PHE A 259 -9.54 -11.03 6.20
C PHE A 259 -8.14 -11.52 5.93
N LYS A 260 -7.43 -10.91 4.96
CA LYS A 260 -6.03 -11.22 4.65
C LYS A 260 -5.18 -11.16 5.93
N ASN A 261 -5.31 -10.09 6.71
CA ASN A 261 -4.58 -9.93 7.96
C ASN A 261 -4.99 -10.98 9.01
N ALA A 262 -6.30 -11.20 9.21
CA ALA A 262 -6.79 -12.14 10.22
C ALA A 262 -6.37 -13.59 9.93
N ILE A 263 -6.49 -14.03 8.69
CA ILE A 263 -6.10 -15.38 8.25
C ILE A 263 -4.57 -15.53 8.32
N SER A 264 -3.79 -14.58 7.79
CA SER A 264 -2.32 -14.68 7.77
C SER A 264 -1.70 -14.67 9.17
N ASP A 265 -2.20 -13.83 10.09
CA ASP A 265 -1.75 -13.84 11.49
C ASP A 265 -2.11 -15.14 12.21
N THR A 266 -3.31 -15.67 11.96
CA THR A 266 -3.78 -16.93 12.55
C THR A 266 -3.01 -18.12 12.01
N ALA A 267 -2.77 -18.17 10.71
CA ALA A 267 -1.92 -19.16 10.07
C ALA A 267 -0.49 -19.12 10.60
N ALA A 268 0.11 -17.93 10.74
CA ALA A 268 1.43 -17.81 11.33
C ALA A 268 1.43 -18.31 12.79
N TYR A 269 0.39 -17.99 13.58
CA TYR A 269 0.21 -18.53 14.93
C TYR A 269 0.11 -20.07 14.95
N PHE A 270 -0.69 -20.65 14.05
CA PHE A 270 -0.82 -22.08 13.87
C PHE A 270 0.53 -22.74 13.55
N VAL A 271 1.29 -22.19 12.59
CA VAL A 271 2.60 -22.71 12.19
C VAL A 271 3.61 -22.62 13.34
N ARG A 272 3.63 -21.51 14.10
CA ARG A 272 4.50 -21.40 15.28
C ARG A 272 4.17 -22.45 16.34
N ARG A 273 2.88 -22.77 16.51
CA ARG A 273 2.44 -23.72 17.53
C ARG A 273 2.67 -25.18 17.11
N TYR A 274 2.23 -25.58 15.93
CA TYR A 274 2.20 -26.98 15.49
C TYR A 274 3.21 -27.31 14.38
N GLY A 275 3.68 -26.30 13.65
CA GLY A 275 4.71 -26.45 12.63
C GLY A 275 6.14 -26.51 13.19
N LYS A 276 7.08 -26.74 12.28
CA LYS A 276 8.53 -26.78 12.56
C LYS A 276 9.14 -25.40 12.84
N ARG A 277 8.65 -24.36 12.16
CA ARG A 277 9.21 -23.00 12.23
C ARG A 277 8.56 -22.22 13.37
N LYS A 278 9.33 -21.92 14.43
CA LYS A 278 8.85 -21.20 15.62
C LYS A 278 8.84 -19.67 15.48
N THR A 279 9.47 -19.14 14.44
CA THR A 279 9.60 -17.69 14.17
C THR A 279 8.77 -17.23 12.97
N THR A 280 7.82 -18.03 12.50
CA THR A 280 6.98 -17.72 11.33
C THR A 280 6.20 -16.42 11.55
N LYS A 281 6.33 -15.50 10.60
CA LYS A 281 5.57 -14.23 10.49
C LYS A 281 4.37 -14.41 9.56
N LYS A 282 3.46 -13.44 9.56
CA LYS A 282 2.30 -13.42 8.64
C LYS A 282 2.70 -13.38 7.15
N ALA A 283 3.82 -12.72 6.83
CA ALA A 283 4.36 -12.66 5.47
C ALA A 283 4.78 -14.05 4.94
N ASP A 284 5.23 -14.95 5.82
CA ASP A 284 5.78 -16.27 5.43
C ASP A 284 4.70 -17.26 4.93
N VAL A 285 3.41 -16.94 5.10
CA VAL A 285 2.30 -17.81 4.65
C VAL A 285 1.62 -17.30 3.35
N LEU A 286 2.06 -16.15 2.85
CA LEU A 286 1.60 -15.53 1.60
C LEU A 286 2.59 -15.85 0.47
N SER A 287 2.19 -15.65 -0.79
CA SER A 287 3.07 -15.93 -1.94
C SER A 287 4.28 -14.98 -1.95
N SER A 288 5.47 -15.52 -2.20
CA SER A 288 6.70 -14.76 -2.41
C SER A 288 6.85 -14.18 -3.82
N SER A 289 5.95 -14.56 -4.75
CA SER A 289 6.03 -14.19 -6.16
C SER A 289 5.22 -12.92 -6.48
N ILE A 290 5.68 -12.16 -7.47
CA ILE A 290 4.90 -11.05 -8.05
C ILE A 290 4.02 -11.63 -9.15
N SER A 291 2.70 -11.47 -9.03
CA SER A 291 1.77 -11.98 -10.03
C SER A 291 1.95 -11.28 -11.39
N PRO A 292 1.69 -11.97 -12.51
CA PRO A 292 1.78 -11.38 -13.85
C PRO A 292 0.91 -10.13 -14.04
N ASP A 293 -0.27 -10.10 -13.41
CA ASP A 293 -1.23 -8.98 -13.53
C ASP A 293 -0.68 -7.71 -12.90
N VAL A 294 -0.03 -7.81 -11.73
CA VAL A 294 0.66 -6.68 -11.09
C VAL A 294 1.77 -6.14 -12.00
N LEU A 295 2.59 -7.02 -12.60
CA LEU A 295 3.65 -6.60 -13.53
C LEU A 295 3.11 -5.92 -14.79
N LYS A 296 1.95 -6.39 -15.30
CA LYS A 296 1.28 -5.80 -16.47
C LYS A 296 0.76 -4.40 -16.17
N ILE A 297 0.06 -4.23 -15.05
CA ILE A 297 -0.49 -2.95 -14.59
C ILE A 297 0.65 -1.96 -14.29
N ASP A 298 1.69 -2.41 -13.60
CA ASP A 298 2.87 -1.60 -13.29
C ASP A 298 3.54 -1.01 -14.53
N LYS A 299 3.76 -1.85 -15.55
CA LYS A 299 4.34 -1.42 -16.83
C LYS A 299 3.45 -0.41 -17.54
N ALA A 300 2.13 -0.63 -17.55
CA ALA A 300 1.17 0.27 -18.17
C ALA A 300 1.18 1.64 -17.46
N LEU A 301 1.07 1.64 -16.13
CA LEU A 301 1.12 2.84 -15.29
C LEU A 301 2.44 3.62 -15.48
N TYR A 302 3.58 2.92 -15.47
CA TYR A 302 4.89 3.52 -15.69
C TYR A 302 5.01 4.17 -17.08
N SER A 303 4.53 3.49 -18.12
CA SER A 303 4.56 4.02 -19.48
C SER A 303 3.76 5.33 -19.61
N LEU A 304 2.60 5.40 -18.96
CA LEU A 304 1.75 6.59 -18.93
C LEU A 304 2.44 7.77 -18.21
N CYS A 305 3.15 7.50 -17.11
CA CYS A 305 3.55 8.54 -16.15
C CYS A 305 5.02 8.97 -16.21
N LYS A 306 5.91 8.20 -16.85
CA LYS A 306 7.37 8.43 -16.81
C LYS A 306 7.84 9.83 -17.24
N ASN A 307 7.05 10.55 -18.04
CA ASN A 307 7.40 11.87 -18.59
C ASN A 307 6.76 13.05 -17.82
N VAL A 308 6.03 12.80 -16.72
CA VAL A 308 5.34 13.86 -15.95
C VAL A 308 6.27 14.45 -14.89
N GLU A 309 7.08 15.44 -15.27
CA GLU A 309 7.99 16.15 -14.36
C GLU A 309 7.40 17.47 -13.82
N THR A 310 7.01 17.49 -12.54
CA THR A 310 6.31 18.63 -11.89
C THR A 310 7.12 19.92 -11.84
N LEU A 311 8.40 19.84 -11.49
CA LEU A 311 9.23 21.03 -11.26
C LEU A 311 9.43 21.86 -12.54
N ASN A 312 9.33 21.23 -13.71
CA ASN A 312 9.46 21.91 -14.99
C ASN A 312 8.34 22.90 -15.31
N TYR A 313 7.16 22.74 -14.69
CA TYR A 313 6.00 23.61 -14.96
C TYR A 313 5.76 24.61 -13.82
N ILE A 314 6.07 24.23 -12.57
CA ILE A 314 5.80 25.06 -11.38
C ILE A 314 6.85 26.17 -11.19
N ASN A 315 8.07 26.02 -11.69
CA ASN A 315 9.08 27.08 -11.58
C ASN A 315 8.76 28.23 -12.55
N PRO A 316 8.65 29.49 -12.08
CA PRO A 316 8.47 30.61 -12.99
C PRO A 316 9.66 30.76 -13.95
N VAL A 317 9.41 31.19 -15.18
CA VAL A 317 10.47 31.38 -16.19
C VAL A 317 11.16 32.75 -16.05
N ASN A 318 10.52 33.70 -15.37
CA ASN A 318 10.99 35.07 -15.20
C ASN A 318 11.49 35.41 -13.78
N ILE A 319 11.85 34.41 -12.96
CA ILE A 319 12.29 34.60 -11.55
C ILE A 319 13.42 35.63 -11.45
N ALA A 320 14.44 35.55 -12.30
CA ALA A 320 15.60 36.43 -12.24
C ALA A 320 15.22 37.91 -12.45
N THR A 321 14.33 38.18 -13.41
CA THR A 321 13.84 39.52 -13.72
C THR A 321 12.98 40.08 -12.59
N GLU A 322 12.03 39.28 -12.08
CA GLU A 322 11.16 39.70 -10.98
C GLU A 322 11.94 39.88 -9.67
N ARG A 323 12.94 39.03 -9.40
CA ARG A 323 13.87 39.18 -8.27
C ARG A 323 14.57 40.53 -8.30
N SER A 324 15.21 40.86 -9.43
CA SER A 324 15.91 42.12 -9.60
C SER A 324 14.96 43.31 -9.42
N ARG A 325 13.76 43.24 -10.00
CA ARG A 325 12.73 44.29 -9.86
C ARG A 325 12.28 44.47 -8.41
N PHE A 326 12.03 43.38 -7.70
CA PHE A 326 11.51 43.40 -6.33
C PHE A 326 12.54 43.90 -5.32
N LEU A 327 13.79 43.42 -5.42
CA LEU A 327 14.85 43.72 -4.45
C LEU A 327 15.50 45.09 -4.65
N ASN A 328 15.57 45.59 -5.89
CA ASN A 328 16.16 46.91 -6.20
C ASN A 328 15.17 48.07 -6.01
N LYS A 329 13.87 47.80 -5.98
CA LYS A 329 12.83 48.77 -5.59
C LYS A 329 12.54 48.66 -4.09
N SER A 330 11.55 49.38 -3.59
CA SER A 330 11.13 49.37 -2.18
C SER A 330 10.59 48.03 -1.66
N SER A 331 10.48 47.00 -2.52
CA SER A 331 9.94 45.67 -2.18
C SER A 331 8.44 45.67 -1.81
N ASP A 332 7.69 46.64 -2.31
CA ASP A 332 6.26 46.80 -2.02
C ASP A 332 5.32 46.32 -3.13
N VAL A 333 5.87 45.86 -4.26
CA VAL A 333 5.08 45.43 -5.42
C VAL A 333 5.22 43.92 -5.59
N CYS A 334 4.09 43.22 -5.57
CA CYS A 334 4.05 41.76 -5.76
C CYS A 334 4.68 41.35 -7.10
N PRO A 335 5.59 40.36 -7.12
CA PRO A 335 6.13 39.79 -8.36
C PRO A 335 5.04 39.23 -9.28
N SER A 336 5.19 39.46 -10.59
CA SER A 336 4.30 38.87 -11.60
C SER A 336 5.00 37.68 -12.26
N PHE A 337 4.70 36.47 -11.78
CA PHE A 337 5.34 35.24 -12.27
C PHE A 337 4.67 34.68 -13.53
N THR A 338 5.49 34.25 -14.49
CA THR A 338 5.03 33.56 -15.71
C THR A 338 5.54 32.12 -15.74
N TYR A 339 4.73 31.20 -16.29
CA TYR A 339 4.98 29.76 -16.23
C TYR A 339 5.01 29.13 -17.63
N LYS A 340 5.64 27.95 -17.70
CA LYS A 340 5.68 27.14 -18.92
C LYS A 340 4.32 26.49 -19.16
N GLN A 341 3.89 26.48 -20.43
CA GLN A 341 2.65 25.82 -20.83
C GLN A 341 2.73 24.30 -20.67
N LEU A 342 1.64 23.71 -20.16
CA LEU A 342 1.50 22.27 -20.02
C LEU A 342 1.33 21.64 -21.41
N ASN A 343 2.12 20.62 -21.73
CA ASN A 343 2.11 19.93 -23.02
C ASN A 343 1.38 18.57 -22.96
N ILE A 344 0.52 18.38 -21.96
CA ILE A 344 -0.31 17.17 -21.79
C ILE A 344 -1.77 17.58 -21.68
N ASN A 345 -2.68 16.74 -22.15
CA ASN A 345 -4.12 16.91 -21.93
C ASN A 345 -4.49 16.32 -20.56
N PRO A 346 -4.85 17.12 -19.54
CA PRO A 346 -5.09 16.63 -18.18
C PRO A 346 -6.27 15.66 -18.09
N TYR A 347 -7.33 15.91 -18.88
CA TYR A 347 -8.52 15.08 -18.89
C TYR A 347 -8.22 13.67 -19.41
N LYS A 348 -7.63 13.58 -20.61
CA LYS A 348 -7.23 12.29 -21.21
C LYS A 348 -6.23 11.53 -20.35
N PHE A 349 -5.32 12.25 -19.69
CA PHE A 349 -4.36 11.63 -18.80
C PHE A 349 -5.04 10.93 -17.61
N ARG A 350 -5.99 11.61 -16.94
CA ARG A 350 -6.76 11.00 -15.85
C ARG A 350 -7.64 9.86 -16.32
N GLU A 351 -8.28 10.00 -17.48
CA GLU A 351 -9.06 8.93 -18.10
C GLU A 351 -8.23 7.65 -18.26
N HIS A 352 -7.04 7.75 -18.87
CA HIS A 352 -6.16 6.58 -19.03
C HIS A 352 -5.65 6.01 -17.71
N LEU A 353 -5.48 6.83 -16.67
CA LEU A 353 -5.10 6.34 -15.35
C LEU A 353 -6.21 5.49 -14.71
N TYR A 354 -7.45 5.99 -14.75
CA TYR A 354 -8.60 5.32 -14.14
C TYR A 354 -9.11 4.11 -14.94
N GLN A 355 -8.70 3.96 -16.20
CA GLN A 355 -8.96 2.78 -17.02
C GLN A 355 -8.02 1.60 -16.76
N LEU A 356 -7.00 1.77 -15.92
CA LEU A 356 -6.12 0.66 -15.56
C LEU A 356 -6.90 -0.39 -14.76
N PRO A 357 -6.81 -1.70 -15.10
CA PRO A 357 -7.60 -2.75 -14.48
C PRO A 357 -7.02 -3.18 -13.13
N VAL A 358 -7.01 -2.27 -12.15
CA VAL A 358 -6.44 -2.51 -10.80
C VAL A 358 -7.27 -3.51 -10.00
N ASP A 359 -8.53 -3.67 -10.36
CA ASP A 359 -9.43 -4.71 -9.87
C ASP A 359 -8.93 -6.14 -10.17
N GLU A 360 -8.14 -6.35 -11.23
CA GLU A 360 -7.50 -7.65 -11.53
C GLU A 360 -6.41 -8.06 -10.50
N ILE A 361 -5.94 -7.14 -9.63
CA ILE A 361 -4.94 -7.45 -8.61
C ILE A 361 -5.59 -8.20 -7.44
N MET A 362 -5.23 -9.47 -7.30
CA MET A 362 -5.77 -10.38 -6.27
C MET A 362 -5.30 -10.05 -4.84
N ASP A 363 -4.08 -9.53 -4.67
CA ASP A 363 -3.59 -9.19 -3.33
C ASP A 363 -4.18 -7.85 -2.87
N ALA A 364 -4.96 -7.88 -1.79
CA ALA A 364 -5.73 -6.72 -1.32
C ALA A 364 -4.86 -5.49 -1.01
N ASP A 365 -3.72 -5.69 -0.35
CA ASP A 365 -2.85 -4.57 0.06
C ASP A 365 -2.09 -4.00 -1.14
N ILE A 366 -1.67 -4.86 -2.08
CA ILE A 366 -1.02 -4.41 -3.32
C ILE A 366 -2.04 -3.69 -4.21
N GLN A 367 -3.27 -4.19 -4.30
CA GLN A 367 -4.35 -3.53 -5.02
C GLN A 367 -4.58 -2.11 -4.48
N GLN A 368 -4.70 -1.96 -3.16
CA GLN A 368 -4.88 -0.66 -2.50
C GLN A 368 -3.68 0.27 -2.76
N LEU A 369 -2.46 -0.25 -2.69
CA LEU A 369 -1.24 0.50 -3.02
C LEU A 369 -1.29 1.11 -4.43
N TYR A 370 -1.70 0.33 -5.44
CA TYR A 370 -1.81 0.84 -6.81
C TYR A 370 -2.91 1.89 -6.97
N ARG A 371 -4.05 1.74 -6.29
CA ARG A 371 -5.11 2.75 -6.26
C ARG A 371 -4.62 4.06 -5.66
N HIS A 372 -3.95 4.00 -4.50
CA HIS A 372 -3.35 5.18 -3.86
C HIS A 372 -2.34 5.89 -4.79
N VAL A 373 -1.51 5.13 -5.51
CA VAL A 373 -0.56 5.71 -6.49
C VAL A 373 -1.29 6.41 -7.63
N ILE A 374 -2.34 5.79 -8.19
CA ILE A 374 -3.15 6.36 -9.28
C ILE A 374 -3.82 7.66 -8.84
N ASP A 375 -4.48 7.67 -7.67
CA ASP A 375 -5.13 8.87 -7.14
C ASP A 375 -4.14 9.98 -6.83
N ASN A 376 -2.97 9.63 -6.28
CA ASN A 376 -1.89 10.57 -6.08
C ASN A 376 -1.42 11.18 -7.41
N LEU A 377 -1.27 10.38 -8.47
CA LEU A 377 -0.91 10.88 -9.80
C LEU A 377 -2.00 11.76 -10.42
N ALA A 378 -3.28 11.42 -10.24
CA ALA A 378 -4.39 12.24 -10.68
C ALA A 378 -4.40 13.62 -9.98
N ASN A 379 -4.26 13.63 -8.65
CA ASN A 379 -4.17 14.87 -7.85
C ASN A 379 -2.97 15.74 -8.27
N LYS A 380 -1.84 15.11 -8.60
CA LYS A 380 -0.65 15.79 -9.12
C LYS A 380 -0.92 16.49 -10.46
N ILE A 381 -1.72 15.88 -11.33
CA ILE A 381 -2.10 16.46 -12.62
C ILE A 381 -3.08 17.61 -12.44
N ASP A 382 -4.03 17.50 -11.51
CA ASP A 382 -4.93 18.59 -11.17
C ASP A 382 -4.15 19.81 -10.69
N LEU A 383 -3.16 19.61 -9.81
CA LEU A 383 -2.22 20.66 -9.38
C LEU A 383 -1.49 21.32 -10.56
N LEU A 384 -0.97 20.53 -11.52
CA LEU A 384 -0.26 21.06 -12.68
C LEU A 384 -1.19 21.82 -13.63
N SER A 385 -2.45 21.40 -13.75
CA SER A 385 -3.43 22.03 -14.65
C SER A 385 -3.92 23.39 -14.18
N THR A 386 -3.77 23.70 -12.88
CA THR A 386 -4.27 24.94 -12.27
C THR A 386 -3.16 25.95 -11.97
N ILE A 387 -1.92 25.72 -12.43
CA ILE A 387 -0.79 26.66 -12.27
C ILE A 387 -1.18 28.07 -12.76
N GLY A 388 -0.96 29.06 -11.90
CA GLY A 388 -1.27 30.47 -12.19
C GLY A 388 -2.73 30.86 -12.02
N SER A 389 -3.56 29.98 -11.48
CA SER A 389 -4.97 30.25 -11.12
C SER A 389 -5.20 30.10 -9.61
N ASP A 390 -6.29 30.67 -9.10
CA ASP A 390 -6.67 30.59 -7.69
C ASP A 390 -6.91 29.14 -7.21
N ASN A 391 -7.25 28.23 -8.14
CA ASN A 391 -7.44 26.81 -7.88
C ASN A 391 -6.13 26.06 -7.56
N PHE A 392 -4.96 26.65 -7.84
CA PHE A 392 -3.67 26.03 -7.53
C PHE A 392 -3.49 25.77 -6.04
N LEU A 393 -3.86 26.75 -5.21
CA LEU A 393 -3.69 26.64 -3.76
C LEU A 393 -4.51 25.47 -3.20
N TYR A 394 -5.76 25.33 -3.60
CA TYR A 394 -6.63 24.22 -3.18
C TYR A 394 -6.06 22.86 -3.59
N ASN A 395 -5.55 22.74 -4.82
CA ASN A 395 -4.90 21.51 -5.27
C ASN A 395 -3.56 21.26 -4.54
N SER A 396 -2.85 22.32 -4.15
CA SER A 396 -1.61 22.21 -3.37
C SER A 396 -1.90 21.70 -1.96
N LEU A 397 -2.96 22.22 -1.32
CA LEU A 397 -3.47 21.73 -0.05
C LEU A 397 -3.95 20.27 -0.14
N LYS A 398 -4.67 19.90 -1.20
CA LYS A 398 -5.09 18.50 -1.43
C LYS A 398 -3.90 17.55 -1.54
N TYR A 399 -2.83 17.97 -2.23
CA TYR A 399 -1.68 17.11 -2.52
C TYR A 399 -0.62 17.08 -1.41
N TYR A 400 -0.24 18.24 -0.85
CA TYR A 400 0.82 18.36 0.16
C TYR A 400 0.29 18.64 1.56
N GLY A 401 -0.99 18.98 1.74
CA GLY A 401 -1.55 19.40 3.02
C GLY A 401 -1.18 20.84 3.41
N ALA A 402 -1.49 21.16 4.66
CA ALA A 402 -1.13 22.40 5.34
C ALA A 402 -0.33 22.09 6.61
N PRO A 403 0.53 23.01 7.08
CA PRO A 403 1.15 22.89 8.39
C PRO A 403 0.08 22.85 9.48
N GLN A 404 0.18 21.87 10.38
CA GLN A 404 -0.69 21.80 11.56
C GLN A 404 -0.20 22.76 12.65
N LYS A 405 -1.05 23.01 13.65
CA LYS A 405 -0.68 23.86 14.80
C LYS A 405 0.62 23.41 15.46
N ALA A 406 0.81 22.10 15.66
CA ALA A 406 2.05 21.55 16.21
C ALA A 406 3.28 21.87 15.34
N ASP A 407 3.14 21.79 14.01
CA ASP A 407 4.24 22.10 13.08
C ASP A 407 4.66 23.57 13.19
N VAL A 408 3.69 24.48 13.32
CA VAL A 408 3.92 25.92 13.50
C VAL A 408 4.59 26.21 14.84
N GLU A 409 4.14 25.57 15.93
CA GLU A 409 4.73 25.77 17.26
C GLU A 409 6.16 25.20 17.33
N ASN A 410 6.42 24.04 16.71
CA ASN A 410 7.78 23.50 16.56
C ASN A 410 8.69 24.49 15.79
N ALA A 411 8.18 25.06 14.70
CA ALA A 411 8.94 26.04 13.92
C ALA A 411 9.26 27.30 14.74
N LYS A 412 8.28 27.86 15.46
CA LYS A 412 8.50 28.98 16.37
C LYS A 412 9.53 28.63 17.43
N PHE A 413 9.40 27.49 18.10
CA PHE A 413 10.36 27.03 19.11
C PHE A 413 11.80 27.03 18.59
N ILE A 414 12.03 26.44 17.41
CA ILE A 414 13.36 26.40 16.77
C ILE A 414 13.91 27.81 16.48
N LEU A 415 13.04 28.74 16.08
CA LEU A 415 13.44 30.11 15.76
C LEU A 415 13.81 30.94 17.00
N HIS A 416 13.26 30.61 18.18
CA HIS A 416 13.63 31.27 19.45
C HIS A 416 14.99 30.86 19.99
N LEU A 417 15.63 29.82 19.45
CA LEU A 417 16.95 29.38 19.91
C LEU A 417 18.00 30.48 19.65
N ASN A 418 18.92 30.70 20.59
CA ASN A 418 19.95 31.73 20.42
C ASN A 418 20.92 31.41 19.28
N ASN A 419 21.37 32.45 18.59
CA ASN A 419 22.32 32.39 17.48
C ASN A 419 23.78 32.14 17.91
N SER A 420 24.04 31.96 19.21
CA SER A 420 25.39 31.89 19.79
C SER A 420 26.22 30.69 19.34
N GLU A 421 25.60 29.68 18.71
CA GLU A 421 26.27 28.53 18.06
C GLU A 421 26.16 28.56 16.53
N LEU A 422 25.79 29.69 15.90
CA LEU A 422 26.01 29.86 14.47
C LEU A 422 27.52 29.93 14.23
N GLU A 423 28.17 28.75 14.20
CA GLU A 423 29.55 28.62 13.76
C GLU A 423 29.66 29.36 12.43
N GLN A 424 30.49 30.41 12.43
CA GLN A 424 30.84 31.17 11.24
C GLN A 424 31.74 30.29 10.35
N HIS A 425 31.22 29.17 9.88
CA HIS A 425 31.84 28.45 8.78
C HIS A 425 31.68 29.35 7.56
N GLN A 426 32.74 30.06 7.21
CA GLN A 426 32.75 30.81 5.96
C GLN A 426 32.55 29.81 4.82
N ALA A 427 31.74 30.18 3.82
CA ALA A 427 31.54 29.34 2.65
C ALA A 427 32.83 29.36 1.81
N VAL A 428 33.67 28.32 1.99
CA VAL A 428 34.99 28.24 1.37
C VAL A 428 34.92 27.50 0.03
N HIS A 429 33.98 26.57 -0.15
CA HIS A 429 33.97 25.67 -1.30
C HIS A 429 33.10 26.18 -2.45
N ASN A 430 33.67 26.22 -3.64
CA ASN A 430 32.95 26.57 -4.88
C ASN A 430 32.32 25.33 -5.55
N ALA A 431 31.62 25.55 -6.67
CA ALA A 431 30.92 24.48 -7.38
C ALA A 431 31.85 23.40 -7.97
N ASP A 432 33.09 23.74 -8.36
CA ASP A 432 34.05 22.77 -8.91
C ASP A 432 34.58 21.84 -7.82
N GLU A 433 34.94 22.40 -6.66
CA GLU A 433 35.35 21.64 -5.47
C GLU A 433 34.20 20.76 -4.97
N ALA A 434 32.96 21.26 -5.00
CA ALA A 434 31.79 20.48 -4.62
C ALA A 434 31.56 19.29 -5.57
N VAL A 435 31.69 19.49 -6.89
CA VAL A 435 31.57 18.39 -7.87
C VAL A 435 32.62 17.33 -7.64
N GLU A 436 33.87 17.72 -7.38
CA GLU A 436 34.95 16.78 -7.10
C GLU A 436 34.68 15.98 -5.82
N TYR A 437 34.27 16.65 -4.74
CA TYR A 437 33.88 15.98 -3.49
C TYR A 437 32.74 14.98 -3.71
N PHE A 438 31.68 15.37 -4.43
CA PHE A 438 30.56 14.48 -4.70
C PHE A 438 30.95 13.28 -5.59
N LYS A 439 31.90 13.45 -6.52
CA LYS A 439 32.44 12.32 -7.32
C LYS A 439 33.19 11.33 -6.45
N GLN A 440 34.02 11.82 -5.53
CA GLN A 440 34.74 10.98 -4.58
C GLN A 440 33.78 10.20 -3.67
N MET A 441 32.76 10.87 -3.13
CA MET A 441 31.72 10.22 -2.33
C MET A 441 30.93 9.18 -3.13
N ALA A 442 30.52 9.50 -4.36
CA ALA A 442 29.82 8.56 -5.23
C ALA A 442 30.68 7.32 -5.54
N GLN A 443 31.99 7.50 -5.77
CA GLN A 443 32.93 6.40 -5.98
C GLN A 443 33.08 5.54 -4.71
N GLN A 444 33.23 6.16 -3.54
CA GLN A 444 33.35 5.46 -2.26
C GLN A 444 32.10 4.61 -1.95
N TRP A 445 30.91 5.12 -2.28
CA TRP A 445 29.64 4.42 -2.10
C TRP A 445 29.25 3.51 -3.26
N GLY A 446 30.07 3.39 -4.31
CA GLY A 446 29.80 2.55 -5.47
C GLY A 446 28.57 2.99 -6.29
N LEU A 447 28.23 4.28 -6.24
CA LEU A 447 27.09 4.85 -6.96
C LEU A 447 27.44 5.10 -8.44
N VAL A 448 26.68 4.48 -9.34
CA VAL A 448 26.83 4.70 -10.79
C VAL A 448 25.93 5.86 -11.22
N CYS A 449 26.46 7.08 -11.15
CA CYS A 449 25.74 8.31 -11.51
C CYS A 449 26.65 9.36 -12.15
N ARG A 450 26.03 10.33 -12.82
CA ARG A 450 26.72 11.52 -13.34
C ARG A 450 26.64 12.68 -12.34
N ILE A 451 27.62 13.56 -12.37
CA ILE A 451 27.69 14.75 -11.52
C ILE A 451 28.19 15.92 -12.37
N GLU A 452 27.36 16.95 -12.55
CA GLU A 452 27.64 18.05 -13.48
C GLU A 452 27.19 19.40 -12.89
N LYS A 453 27.85 20.48 -13.32
CA LYS A 453 27.42 21.85 -13.01
C LYS A 453 26.21 22.23 -13.87
N SER A 454 25.29 23.00 -13.31
CA SER A 454 24.09 23.50 -14.00
C SER A 454 23.81 24.95 -13.65
N SER A 455 23.44 25.74 -14.66
CA SER A 455 22.92 27.10 -14.49
C SER A 455 21.39 27.14 -14.35
N LYS A 456 20.72 26.00 -14.50
CA LYS A 456 19.25 25.90 -14.52
C LYS A 456 18.64 25.58 -13.15
N THR A 457 19.46 25.25 -12.15
CA THR A 457 18.97 24.80 -10.85
C THR A 457 19.02 25.95 -9.82
N VAL A 458 17.95 26.11 -9.04
CA VAL A 458 17.84 27.16 -8.00
C VAL A 458 18.43 26.68 -6.67
N ALA A 459 18.33 25.39 -6.37
CA ALA A 459 18.96 24.78 -5.19
C ALA A 459 20.49 24.75 -5.33
N LYS A 460 21.23 24.54 -4.24
CA LYS A 460 22.70 24.40 -4.34
C LYS A 460 23.10 23.12 -5.08
N ALA A 461 22.39 22.01 -4.82
CA ALA A 461 22.50 20.75 -5.54
C ALA A 461 21.11 20.09 -5.64
N MET A 462 20.90 19.24 -6.65
CA MET A 462 19.65 18.49 -6.83
C MET A 462 19.85 17.27 -7.74
N VAL A 463 19.28 16.12 -7.37
CA VAL A 463 19.22 14.93 -8.24
C VAL A 463 18.14 15.04 -9.31
N ASN A 464 18.52 14.79 -10.57
CA ASN A 464 17.61 14.45 -11.66
C ASN A 464 17.48 12.92 -11.76
N SER A 465 16.35 12.38 -11.30
CA SER A 465 16.12 10.93 -11.24
C SER A 465 16.13 10.24 -12.61
N GLU A 466 15.61 10.90 -13.64
CA GLU A 466 15.53 10.33 -14.99
C GLU A 466 16.94 10.04 -15.53
N LYS A 467 17.82 11.04 -15.43
CA LYS A 467 19.19 10.99 -15.97
C LYS A 467 20.22 10.37 -15.03
N SER A 468 19.82 10.02 -13.80
CA SER A 468 20.74 9.65 -12.71
C SER A 468 21.90 10.66 -12.61
N LEU A 469 21.54 11.94 -12.55
CA LEU A 469 22.47 13.07 -12.61
C LEU A 469 22.30 13.95 -11.37
N LEU A 470 23.36 14.13 -10.59
CA LEU A 470 23.44 15.19 -9.58
C LEU A 470 23.83 16.50 -10.27
N MET A 471 22.96 17.50 -10.20
CA MET A 471 23.23 18.84 -10.73
C MET A 471 23.68 19.75 -9.60
N VAL A 472 24.87 20.36 -9.73
CA VAL A 472 25.39 21.37 -8.79
C VAL A 472 25.21 22.75 -9.40
N ASN A 473 24.65 23.71 -8.66
CA ASN A 473 24.54 25.07 -9.15
C ASN A 473 25.94 25.69 -9.33
N LYS A 474 26.22 26.17 -10.55
CA LYS A 474 27.54 26.74 -10.89
C LYS A 474 27.94 27.95 -10.03
N ASP A 475 26.98 28.66 -9.46
CA ASP A 475 27.20 29.87 -8.67
C ASP A 475 27.08 29.59 -7.15
N ALA A 476 26.87 28.33 -6.75
CA ALA A 476 26.74 27.96 -5.34
C ALA A 476 28.08 27.96 -4.61
N LYS A 477 28.03 28.34 -3.33
CA LYS A 477 29.11 28.19 -2.36
C LYS A 477 28.65 27.33 -1.20
N PHE A 478 29.57 26.52 -0.67
CA PHE A 478 29.31 25.57 0.41
C PHE A 478 30.28 25.80 1.56
N THR A 479 29.78 25.66 2.78
CA THR A 479 30.63 25.36 3.94
C THR A 479 30.99 23.86 3.94
N ALA A 480 32.03 23.46 4.69
CA ALA A 480 32.37 22.04 4.79
C ALA A 480 31.23 21.18 5.39
N PRO A 481 30.53 21.61 6.47
CA PRO A 481 29.35 20.88 6.96
C PRO A 481 28.21 20.81 5.95
N GLU A 482 27.96 21.88 5.19
CA GLU A 482 26.95 21.85 4.13
C GLU A 482 27.31 20.86 3.03
N LEU A 483 28.57 20.85 2.59
CA LEU A 483 29.02 19.94 1.54
C LEU A 483 28.84 18.47 1.96
N HIS A 484 29.16 18.15 3.23
CA HIS A 484 28.90 16.83 3.80
C HIS A 484 27.40 16.52 3.88
N ALA A 485 26.58 17.44 4.41
CA ALA A 485 25.14 17.29 4.48
C ALA A 485 24.51 17.02 3.10
N TYR A 486 24.90 17.77 2.06
CA TYR A 486 24.40 17.57 0.70
C TYR A 486 24.83 16.23 0.09
N ALA A 487 25.99 15.68 0.46
CA ALA A 487 26.37 14.33 0.00
C ALA A 487 25.41 13.28 0.58
N TYR A 488 25.10 13.32 1.88
CA TYR A 488 24.14 12.38 2.47
C TYR A 488 22.72 12.60 1.97
N HIS A 489 22.30 13.86 1.84
CA HIS A 489 20.96 14.21 1.36
C HIS A 489 20.73 13.81 -0.10
N GLU A 490 21.57 14.31 -1.02
CA GLU A 490 21.35 14.15 -2.46
C GLU A 490 21.90 12.82 -2.98
N LEU A 491 23.13 12.43 -2.63
CA LEU A 491 23.70 11.15 -3.07
C LEU A 491 23.24 9.99 -2.19
N GLY A 492 23.32 10.16 -0.87
CA GLY A 492 23.04 9.13 0.12
C GLY A 492 21.59 8.66 0.12
N ILE A 493 20.64 9.57 -0.12
CA ILE A 493 19.21 9.27 -0.19
C ILE A 493 18.68 9.38 -1.62
N HIS A 494 18.56 10.58 -2.21
CA HIS A 494 17.82 10.75 -3.48
C HIS A 494 18.43 9.98 -4.66
N MET A 495 19.76 9.94 -4.79
CA MET A 495 20.44 9.17 -5.83
C MET A 495 20.35 7.67 -5.54
N LEU A 496 20.60 7.24 -4.30
CA LEU A 496 20.49 5.85 -3.90
C LEU A 496 19.09 5.29 -4.21
N THR A 497 18.03 5.94 -3.75
CA THR A 497 16.65 5.49 -3.98
C THR A 497 16.29 5.49 -5.46
N THR A 498 16.79 6.47 -6.24
CA THR A 498 16.66 6.48 -7.71
C THR A 498 17.31 5.24 -8.35
N LEU A 499 18.52 4.88 -7.94
CA LEU A 499 19.26 3.75 -8.50
C LEU A 499 18.66 2.40 -8.10
N ILE A 500 18.17 2.27 -6.87
CA ILE A 500 17.42 1.09 -6.40
C ILE A 500 16.14 0.94 -7.23
N ALA A 501 15.30 1.96 -7.29
CA ALA A 501 14.01 1.91 -8.00
C ALA A 501 14.16 1.55 -9.49
N LYS A 502 15.24 1.99 -10.14
CA LYS A 502 15.53 1.62 -11.54
C LYS A 502 15.74 0.11 -11.72
N LYS A 503 16.34 -0.57 -10.74
CA LYS A 503 16.65 -2.00 -10.77
C LYS A 503 15.47 -2.89 -10.35
N LEU A 504 14.51 -2.36 -9.59
CA LEU A 504 13.35 -3.13 -9.14
C LEU A 504 12.46 -3.58 -10.31
N PRO A 505 11.79 -4.74 -10.20
CA PRO A 505 10.81 -5.19 -11.19
C PRO A 505 9.58 -4.26 -11.24
N LEU A 506 9.16 -3.74 -10.09
CA LEU A 506 8.04 -2.79 -9.97
C LEU A 506 8.54 -1.35 -10.14
N LYS A 507 8.03 -0.65 -11.14
CA LYS A 507 8.40 0.71 -11.51
C LYS A 507 7.58 1.78 -10.82
N ILE A 508 6.52 1.43 -10.07
CA ILE A 508 5.82 2.38 -9.18
C ILE A 508 6.77 3.10 -8.21
N PHE A 509 7.82 2.42 -7.72
CA PHE A 509 8.83 3.02 -6.84
C PHE A 509 9.66 4.12 -7.50
N ALA A 510 9.76 4.13 -8.84
CA ALA A 510 10.42 5.19 -9.60
C ALA A 510 9.49 6.39 -9.84
N LEU A 511 8.18 6.14 -10.00
CA LEU A 511 7.14 7.18 -10.12
C LEU A 511 6.97 7.93 -8.80
N GLY A 512 6.88 7.17 -7.71
CA GLY A 512 6.70 7.62 -6.34
C GLY A 512 5.32 7.30 -5.77
N LEU A 513 5.33 6.79 -4.55
CA LEU A 513 4.14 6.38 -3.80
C LEU A 513 3.40 7.58 -3.21
N ALA A 514 2.22 7.35 -2.62
CA ALA A 514 1.47 8.42 -1.97
C ALA A 514 2.29 9.02 -0.81
N GLY A 515 2.30 10.36 -0.68
CA GLY A 515 3.08 11.03 0.36
C GLY A 515 4.61 10.88 0.27
N ASN A 516 5.14 10.43 -0.88
CA ASN A 516 6.59 10.22 -1.03
C ASN A 516 7.44 11.46 -0.74
N THR A 517 6.95 12.67 -1.05
CA THR A 517 7.74 13.90 -0.83
C THR A 517 7.96 14.14 0.65
N HIS A 518 6.92 13.99 1.48
CA HIS A 518 7.05 14.10 2.93
C HIS A 518 8.09 13.12 3.48
N THR A 519 8.04 11.88 2.98
CA THR A 519 8.89 10.79 3.46
C THR A 519 10.34 10.92 3.00
N GLN A 520 10.57 11.11 1.71
CA GLN A 520 11.92 11.19 1.13
C GLN A 520 12.67 12.42 1.64
N GLU A 521 12.01 13.57 1.73
CA GLU A 521 12.65 14.77 2.31
C GLU A 521 12.93 14.56 3.80
N GLY A 522 12.03 13.87 4.53
CA GLY A 522 12.25 13.50 5.93
C GLY A 522 13.46 12.58 6.14
N VAL A 523 13.57 11.51 5.34
CA VAL A 523 14.72 10.59 5.35
C VAL A 523 16.01 11.31 4.94
N ALA A 524 15.93 12.24 3.99
CA ALA A 524 17.08 13.03 3.58
C ALA A 524 17.58 13.97 4.69
N ILE A 525 16.70 14.70 5.39
CA ILE A 525 17.12 15.49 6.56
C ILE A 525 17.58 14.57 7.71
N TYR A 526 16.96 13.41 7.90
CA TYR A 526 17.41 12.43 8.88
C TYR A 526 18.83 11.92 8.57
N SER A 527 19.20 11.78 7.29
CA SER A 527 20.58 11.46 6.91
C SER A 527 21.58 12.57 7.25
N GLU A 528 21.17 13.85 7.17
CA GLU A 528 21.97 14.98 7.67
C GLU A 528 22.22 14.85 9.19
N TYR A 529 21.23 14.36 9.95
CA TYR A 529 21.38 14.08 11.38
C TYR A 529 22.32 12.90 11.66
N CYS A 530 22.13 11.76 11.00
CA CYS A 530 22.98 10.56 11.17
C CYS A 530 24.45 10.81 10.80
N SER A 531 24.70 11.67 9.82
CA SER A 531 26.06 12.07 9.43
C SER A 531 26.72 13.10 10.37
N GLY A 532 26.01 13.58 11.39
CA GLY A 532 26.49 14.63 12.29
C GLY A 532 26.59 16.01 11.63
N SER A 533 25.95 16.22 10.48
CA SER A 533 26.03 17.47 9.71
C SER A 533 24.80 18.38 9.85
N LEU A 534 23.75 17.92 10.52
CA LEU A 534 22.58 18.73 10.82
C LEU A 534 22.92 19.80 11.86
N THR A 535 22.66 21.06 11.53
CA THR A 535 22.95 22.21 12.41
C THR A 535 21.68 22.92 12.87
N ILE A 536 21.78 23.72 13.95
CA ILE A 536 20.67 24.60 14.38
C ILE A 536 20.30 25.61 13.28
N GLY A 537 21.27 26.15 12.54
CA GLY A 537 21.01 27.04 11.41
C GLY A 537 20.21 26.35 10.29
N ARG A 538 20.50 25.07 10.04
CA ARG A 538 19.73 24.24 9.11
C ARG A 538 18.31 24.02 9.60
N LEU A 539 18.10 23.69 10.88
CA LEU A 539 16.77 23.57 11.49
C LEU A 539 15.97 24.88 11.41
N LYS A 540 16.59 26.03 11.67
CA LYS A 540 15.97 27.35 11.50
C LYS A 540 15.53 27.61 10.06
N THR A 541 16.33 27.19 9.08
CA THR A 541 15.93 27.27 7.66
C THR A 541 14.67 26.47 7.38
N LEU A 542 14.54 25.27 7.97
CA LEU A 542 13.35 24.44 7.83
C LEU A 542 12.14 25.02 8.58
N ALA A 543 12.37 25.61 9.76
CA ALA A 543 11.32 26.31 10.52
C ALA A 543 10.76 27.53 9.77
N LEU A 544 11.62 28.35 9.16
CA LEU A 544 11.18 29.46 8.31
C LEU A 544 10.32 28.98 7.15
N ARG A 545 10.61 27.81 6.56
CA ARG A 545 9.79 27.22 5.49
C ARG A 545 8.36 26.93 5.96
N VAL A 546 8.20 26.40 7.17
CA VAL A 546 6.89 26.15 7.77
C VAL A 546 6.13 27.47 7.95
N LEU A 547 6.77 28.49 8.54
CA LEU A 547 6.12 29.79 8.76
C LEU A 547 5.80 30.52 7.46
N ALA A 548 6.64 30.41 6.43
CA ALA A 548 6.37 31.00 5.13
C ALA A 548 5.11 30.40 4.47
N VAL A 549 4.92 29.07 4.57
CA VAL A 549 3.69 28.43 4.12
C VAL A 549 2.49 28.90 4.96
N GLN A 550 2.65 29.00 6.29
CA GLN A 550 1.59 29.50 7.17
C GLN A 550 1.17 30.93 6.81
N TYR A 551 2.11 31.85 6.65
CA TYR A 551 1.81 33.24 6.28
C TYR A 551 1.19 33.35 4.89
N MET A 552 1.61 32.50 3.95
CA MET A 552 1.00 32.43 2.63
C MET A 552 -0.47 32.00 2.71
N LEU A 553 -0.81 31.03 3.55
CA LEU A 553 -2.19 30.60 3.80
C LEU A 553 -3.01 31.65 4.54
N GLU A 554 -2.43 32.32 5.53
CA GLU A 554 -3.13 33.31 6.36
C GLU A 554 -3.37 34.64 5.64
N HIS A 555 -2.49 35.03 4.72
CA HIS A 555 -2.49 36.37 4.16
C HIS A 555 -2.72 36.42 2.66
N GLY A 556 -2.34 35.37 1.91
CA GLY A 556 -2.42 35.39 0.46
C GLY A 556 -1.56 36.49 -0.20
N ASP A 557 -0.65 37.13 0.53
CA ASP A 557 0.11 38.30 0.08
C ASP A 557 1.65 38.08 0.14
N PHE A 558 2.28 38.10 -1.04
CA PHE A 558 3.71 37.91 -1.21
C PHE A 558 4.54 38.94 -0.42
N VAL A 559 4.17 40.22 -0.54
CA VAL A 559 4.91 41.34 0.08
C VAL A 559 4.84 41.23 1.59
N LYS A 560 3.65 40.95 2.13
CA LYS A 560 3.46 40.76 3.57
C LYS A 560 4.25 39.59 4.11
N THR A 561 4.26 38.46 3.40
CA THR A 561 5.06 37.28 3.80
C THR A 561 6.56 37.58 3.76
N PHE A 562 7.02 38.26 2.71
CA PHE A 562 8.41 38.70 2.60
C PHE A 562 8.83 39.59 3.78
N HIS A 563 8.06 40.65 4.08
CA HIS A 563 8.39 41.58 5.17
C HIS A 563 8.37 40.88 6.52
N LYS A 564 7.38 40.02 6.81
CA LYS A 564 7.39 39.20 8.03
C LYS A 564 8.64 38.34 8.18
N LEU A 565 9.13 37.71 7.11
CA LEU A 565 10.35 36.92 7.17
C LEU A 565 11.59 37.79 7.49
N VAL A 566 11.63 39.02 6.98
CA VAL A 566 12.74 39.95 7.21
C VAL A 566 12.66 40.59 8.61
N GLU A 567 11.50 41.14 8.96
CA GLU A 567 11.27 41.95 10.16
C GLU A 567 11.12 41.09 11.41
N ASP A 568 10.27 40.06 11.39
CA ASP A 568 9.97 39.26 12.57
C ASP A 568 11.05 38.20 12.84
N HIS A 569 11.73 37.72 11.79
CA HIS A 569 12.66 36.58 11.87
C HIS A 569 14.09 36.88 11.42
N GLY A 570 14.39 38.13 11.03
CA GLY A 570 15.75 38.56 10.67
C GLY A 570 16.34 37.89 9.43
N ALA A 571 15.51 37.34 8.54
CA ALA A 571 16.00 36.74 7.30
C ALA A 571 16.61 37.83 6.39
N SER A 572 17.72 37.52 5.73
CA SER A 572 18.26 38.43 4.70
C SER A 572 17.22 38.63 3.58
N ARG A 573 17.21 39.82 2.96
CA ARG A 573 16.31 40.13 1.84
C ARG A 573 16.38 39.08 0.72
N GLU A 574 17.58 38.59 0.41
CA GLU A 574 17.77 37.54 -0.61
C GLU A 574 17.15 36.19 -0.21
N SER A 575 17.38 35.75 1.03
CA SER A 575 16.80 34.49 1.53
C SER A 575 15.27 34.60 1.68
N ALA A 576 14.76 35.74 2.16
CA ALA A 576 13.35 35.99 2.30
C ALA A 576 12.65 35.96 0.94
N PHE A 577 13.17 36.67 -0.07
CA PHE A 577 12.60 36.65 -1.42
C PHE A 577 12.60 35.24 -2.02
N THR A 578 13.70 34.51 -1.85
CA THR A 578 13.82 33.13 -2.34
C THR A 578 12.79 32.23 -1.69
N LEU A 579 12.62 32.32 -0.36
CA LEU A 579 11.65 31.52 0.38
C LEU A 579 10.20 31.89 0.03
N THR A 580 9.87 33.19 0.01
CA THR A 580 8.54 33.66 -0.41
C THR A 580 8.22 33.19 -1.83
N THR A 581 9.17 33.27 -2.76
CA THR A 581 8.99 32.74 -4.12
C THR A 581 8.70 31.23 -4.12
N ARG A 582 9.37 30.45 -3.27
CA ARG A 582 9.14 28.99 -3.18
C ARG A 582 7.72 28.65 -2.74
N VAL A 583 7.11 29.45 -1.86
CA VAL A 583 5.76 29.21 -1.34
C VAL A 583 4.67 29.88 -2.18
N TYR A 584 4.98 30.93 -2.96
CA TYR A 584 4.00 31.59 -3.85
C TYR A 584 4.02 31.12 -5.31
N ARG A 585 5.07 30.40 -5.73
CA ARG A 585 5.10 29.84 -7.10
C ARG A 585 3.88 28.96 -7.38
N GLY A 586 3.42 28.96 -8.62
CA GLY A 586 2.22 28.29 -9.07
C GLY A 586 0.90 28.92 -8.60
N GLY A 587 0.90 29.83 -7.61
CA GLY A 587 -0.30 30.41 -7.01
C GLY A 587 -0.49 30.07 -5.53
N GLY A 588 0.49 29.43 -4.89
CA GLY A 588 0.41 29.00 -3.49
C GLY A 588 0.81 27.54 -3.33
N PHE A 589 2.10 27.28 -3.10
CA PHE A 589 2.70 25.96 -3.08
C PHE A 589 3.08 25.54 -1.65
N THR A 590 2.32 24.61 -1.08
CA THR A 590 2.44 24.27 0.34
C THR A 590 3.55 23.26 0.65
N LYS A 591 4.22 22.66 -0.35
CA LYS A 591 5.22 21.58 -0.18
C LYS A 591 6.27 21.84 0.92
N ASP A 592 6.75 23.07 1.07
CA ASP A 592 7.95 23.38 1.85
C ASP A 592 7.80 23.12 3.36
N HIS A 593 6.58 23.05 3.91
CA HIS A 593 6.38 22.66 5.32
C HIS A 593 6.69 21.18 5.59
N LEU A 594 6.66 20.34 4.55
CA LEU A 594 6.85 18.90 4.68
C LEU A 594 8.28 18.50 5.07
N TYR A 595 9.28 19.37 4.89
CA TYR A 595 10.66 19.05 5.25
C TYR A 595 10.83 18.87 6.76
N LEU A 596 10.37 19.84 7.56
CA LEU A 596 10.48 19.76 9.03
C LEU A 596 9.54 18.69 9.58
N LYS A 597 8.31 18.64 9.07
CA LYS A 597 7.32 17.63 9.45
C LYS A 597 7.80 16.21 9.14
N GLY A 598 8.33 16.00 7.94
CA GLY A 598 8.88 14.72 7.50
C GLY A 598 10.09 14.29 8.33
N PHE A 599 11.00 15.22 8.64
CA PHE A 599 12.12 14.93 9.52
C PHE A 599 11.65 14.45 10.90
N ARG A 600 10.69 15.16 11.51
CA ARG A 600 10.08 14.77 12.78
C ARG A 600 9.50 13.35 12.71
N ASP A 601 8.64 13.10 11.72
CA ASP A 601 7.91 11.83 11.61
C ASP A 601 8.87 10.65 11.37
N VAL A 602 9.87 10.84 10.52
CA VAL A 602 10.93 9.84 10.26
C VAL A 602 11.80 9.61 11.50
N LEU A 603 12.17 10.67 12.22
CA LEU A 603 12.95 10.55 13.46
C LEU A 603 12.19 9.74 14.52
N HIS A 604 10.89 9.99 14.72
CA HIS A 604 10.08 9.19 15.64
C HIS A 604 10.01 7.74 15.22
N LEU A 605 9.83 7.47 13.92
CA LEU A 605 9.81 6.12 13.39
C LEU A 605 11.15 5.40 13.63
N ALA A 606 12.28 6.07 13.37
CA ALA A 606 13.63 5.51 13.47
C ALA A 606 13.99 5.01 14.88
N LYS A 607 13.32 5.53 15.92
CA LYS A 607 13.51 5.10 17.31
C LYS A 607 12.97 3.69 17.58
N HIS A 608 12.05 3.20 16.76
CA HIS A 608 11.31 1.96 17.01
C HIS A 608 11.30 1.00 15.81
N THR A 609 11.57 1.50 14.61
CA THR A 609 11.47 0.75 13.35
C THR A 609 12.65 1.07 12.44
N SER A 610 13.16 0.06 11.73
CA SER A 610 14.19 0.27 10.71
C SER A 610 13.64 1.09 9.54
N LEU A 611 14.43 2.05 9.05
CA LEU A 611 14.09 2.88 7.91
C LEU A 611 14.46 2.27 6.56
N ASP A 612 15.15 1.12 6.54
CA ASP A 612 15.74 0.55 5.32
C ASP A 612 14.72 0.47 4.18
N ASN A 613 13.51 -0.02 4.46
CA ASN A 613 12.46 -0.21 3.46
C ASN A 613 11.97 1.10 2.81
N LEU A 614 12.21 2.26 3.42
CA LEU A 614 11.94 3.57 2.80
C LEU A 614 12.93 3.92 1.68
N LEU A 615 14.02 3.15 1.53
CA LEU A 615 15.02 3.32 0.48
C LEU A 615 14.69 2.58 -0.83
N MET A 616 13.58 1.83 -0.89
CA MET A 616 13.15 1.08 -2.08
C MET A 616 12.92 1.95 -3.33
N GLY A 617 12.80 3.25 -3.14
CA GLY A 617 12.58 4.24 -4.19
C GLY A 617 11.99 5.48 -3.57
N LYS A 618 11.06 6.11 -4.28
CA LYS A 618 10.24 7.21 -3.76
C LYS A 618 9.11 6.64 -2.89
N ALA A 619 9.49 6.03 -1.76
CA ALA A 619 8.57 5.42 -0.81
C ALA A 619 7.81 6.47 0.01
N GLY A 620 6.63 6.10 0.51
CA GLY A 620 5.80 6.90 1.42
C GLY A 620 5.59 6.19 2.76
N LEU A 621 5.54 6.95 3.86
CA LEU A 621 5.25 6.43 5.21
C LEU A 621 3.88 5.74 5.30
N LEU A 622 2.89 6.25 4.54
CA LEU A 622 1.54 5.69 4.48
C LEU A 622 1.54 4.22 4.03
N ASP A 623 2.44 3.88 3.12
CA ASP A 623 2.51 2.56 2.50
C ASP A 623 3.62 1.68 3.11
N LEU A 624 4.28 2.13 4.19
CA LEU A 624 5.44 1.42 4.77
C LEU A 624 5.12 0.00 5.23
N SER A 625 3.92 -0.25 5.75
CA SER A 625 3.47 -1.58 6.15
C SER A 625 3.44 -2.53 4.95
N VAL A 626 2.84 -2.10 3.83
CA VAL A 626 2.73 -2.86 2.58
C VAL A 626 4.11 -3.07 1.95
N ILE A 627 4.95 -2.03 1.88
CA ILE A 627 6.33 -2.13 1.38
C ILE A 627 7.12 -3.16 2.20
N SER A 628 6.99 -3.09 3.53
CA SER A 628 7.68 -4.01 4.42
C SER A 628 7.20 -5.44 4.23
N GLU A 629 5.90 -5.67 4.08
CA GLU A 629 5.37 -7.00 3.79
C GLU A 629 5.87 -7.55 2.45
N ILE A 630 5.88 -6.74 1.38
CA ILE A 630 6.40 -7.13 0.06
C ILE A 630 7.88 -7.56 0.16
N VAL A 631 8.70 -6.83 0.93
CA VAL A 631 10.11 -7.18 1.16
C VAL A 631 10.23 -8.43 2.03
N GLU A 632 9.44 -8.56 3.10
CA GLU A 632 9.46 -9.72 4.00
C GLU A 632 9.04 -11.01 3.28
N ARG A 633 8.09 -10.93 2.35
CA ARG A 633 7.69 -12.03 1.46
C ARG A 633 8.77 -12.44 0.47
N GLY A 634 9.79 -11.61 0.26
CA GLY A 634 10.83 -11.84 -0.75
C GLY A 634 10.42 -11.46 -2.18
N MET A 635 9.27 -10.78 -2.36
CA MET A 635 8.84 -10.30 -3.68
C MET A 635 9.79 -9.25 -4.23
N LEU A 636 10.39 -8.43 -3.35
CA LEU A 636 11.41 -7.46 -3.68
C LEU A 636 12.63 -7.63 -2.76
N PRO A 637 13.85 -7.34 -3.25
CA PRO A 637 15.05 -7.44 -2.44
C PRO A 637 15.05 -6.37 -1.34
N LYS A 638 15.52 -6.71 -0.14
CA LYS A 638 15.75 -5.74 0.93
C LYS A 638 16.78 -4.70 0.47
N PRO A 639 16.50 -3.39 0.58
CA PRO A 639 17.44 -2.36 0.17
C PRO A 639 18.61 -2.30 1.16
N THR A 640 19.80 -1.98 0.65
CA THR A 640 21.01 -1.82 1.48
C THR A 640 21.32 -0.33 1.63
N PRO A 641 21.30 0.22 2.85
CA PRO A 641 21.68 1.60 3.08
C PRO A 641 23.20 1.80 2.87
N LEU A 642 23.61 3.00 2.47
CA LEU A 642 25.03 3.35 2.28
C LEU A 642 25.76 3.67 3.60
N PHE A 643 25.00 3.93 4.67
CA PHE A 643 25.47 4.28 6.01
C PHE A 643 24.42 3.84 7.05
N ASP A 644 24.80 3.82 8.33
CA ASP A 644 23.89 3.40 9.40
C ASP A 644 22.75 4.42 9.60
N LEU A 645 21.52 3.97 9.37
CA LEU A 645 20.29 4.73 9.61
C LEU A 645 19.65 4.41 10.97
N THR A 646 20.31 3.59 11.80
CA THR A 646 19.84 3.30 13.15
C THR A 646 19.91 4.56 14.00
N TYR A 647 18.85 4.85 14.73
CA TYR A 647 18.82 6.01 15.61
C TYR A 647 19.92 5.96 16.67
N ARG A 648 20.73 7.01 16.69
CA ARG A 648 21.72 7.31 17.73
C ARG A 648 21.69 8.81 18.02
N PRO A 649 21.90 9.25 19.28
CA PRO A 649 22.12 10.66 19.59
C PRO A 649 23.27 11.23 18.75
N SER A 650 23.17 12.49 18.34
CA SER A 650 24.20 13.15 17.54
C SER A 650 25.50 13.37 18.32
N GLY A 651 25.44 13.30 19.65
CA GLY A 651 26.57 13.62 20.53
C GLY A 651 26.68 15.12 20.82
N ASN A 652 25.84 15.96 20.21
CA ASN A 652 25.66 17.36 20.59
C ASN A 652 24.42 17.46 21.52
N PRO A 653 24.61 17.71 22.83
CA PRO A 653 23.51 17.75 23.80
C PRO A 653 22.46 18.82 23.49
N VAL A 654 22.87 19.97 22.92
CA VAL A 654 21.97 21.06 22.56
C VAL A 654 21.11 20.65 21.37
N LEU A 655 21.72 20.12 20.32
CA LEU A 655 21.01 19.64 19.14
C LEU A 655 20.05 18.50 19.50
N ASP A 656 20.50 17.52 20.29
CA ASP A 656 19.69 16.39 20.73
C ASP A 656 18.52 16.84 21.62
N PHE A 657 18.72 17.84 22.49
CA PHE A 657 17.63 18.45 23.28
C PHE A 657 16.59 19.15 22.39
N VAL A 658 17.06 19.95 21.41
CA VAL A 658 16.18 20.66 20.47
C VAL A 658 15.35 19.66 19.67
N ILE A 659 16.01 18.65 19.09
CA ILE A 659 15.37 17.61 18.29
C ILE A 659 14.40 16.79 19.14
N GLY A 660 14.78 16.43 20.37
CA GLY A 660 13.91 15.73 21.31
C GLY A 660 12.67 16.52 21.75
N SER A 661 12.69 17.85 21.57
CA SER A 661 11.59 18.75 21.93
C SER A 661 10.57 18.98 20.79
N ILE A 662 10.87 18.54 19.57
CA ILE A 662 9.96 18.63 18.42
C ILE A 662 8.86 17.58 18.60
N LYS A 663 7.59 18.01 18.56
CA LYS A 663 6.40 17.17 18.81
C LYS A 663 5.59 16.81 17.58
#